data_AF-A0A2A4JM50-F1
#
_entry.id   AF-A0A2A4JM50-F1
#
_cell.length_a   1.000
_cell.length_b   1.000
_cell.length_c   1.000
_cell.angle_alpha   90.00
_cell.angle_beta   90.00
_cell.angle_gamma   90.00
#
_symmetry.space_group_name_H-M   'P 1'
#
loop_
_entity.id
_entity.type
_entity.pdbx_description
1 polymer ?
#
loop_
_entity_poly.entity_id
_entity_poly.type
_entity_poly.pdbx_seq_one_letter_code
_entity_poly.pdbx_strand_id
1 'polypeptide(L)'
;VYLKNFPDNQPGEVYAAAIKKAVFKHISDEPRVTFDTNSRKIYLTFNEGDEKNGRQTSGDPTIPGQVVLPVYKAIKARQLRIDIRIPLLPLEKAQALAKAFAADKMSLDLEKVVPRLPEIDDTHFPLKISQLTSISKFWVQYGDESTASELRAIQTALNTAPLIAHTGALAPGHLVAAPYTDAGRTEICRVRVRAVLPRDMLEVQYIDYGSAGRVHVCNVRTLPAGACRAAPPLAMRCRLAALAPSPLLDPHEHYTPAATHCFTQLASRGRLLAKVYSVVHGVVAIDLLAEGGQLNVNDELIKGGYAIRCEESYESKMNHDIREMANDLNLAQKRAHNREQMEMAYYQLNEIEPPRAKDCNSDVCLKGPHSPLETTVHTMMYASRDIPVTIEWNSVNSVLLDTEPQEKYLRLLVAGDVGSNEGNTRLTLRHTTLMPNIPGLPAIIALLFCPVAELRRNPAGTRYVSALCGLGSAECGRPYLPEHDLLVDIDADLTVDDIGLINHIRHLMDYMMYCGDGQDQPIADDNFRPGVPGLIHKDLMALLRKRRKHRQPECVPQAWEWRSVPEEELLEISVPDMVERAVVYPLHAPMELYPVGRDALLELKKENDQLKLLVGRTPVSSSAELTCKLCGTKSMSLHAMRIHLYSNAHREKEEDFRGLHLLRKRRKHRQPECVPQAWEWRSVPEEELLEISVPDMVERAVVYPLHAPMELYPVGRDALLELKKENDQLKLLVGRTPVSSSAELTCKLCGTKSMSLHAMRIHLYSNAHREKEEDFRGLQS
;
A
#
# COMPACT_ATOMS: atom_id res chain seq x y z
N VAL A 1 8.99 -7.70 14.34
CA VAL A 1 8.68 -7.93 15.79
C VAL A 1 9.92 -8.44 16.51
N TYR A 2 9.94 -8.51 17.84
CA TYR A 2 11.11 -9.02 18.56
C TYR A 2 10.75 -9.95 19.74
N LEU A 3 11.65 -10.88 20.04
CA LEU A 3 11.66 -11.72 21.23
C LEU A 3 12.72 -11.21 22.23
N LYS A 4 12.55 -11.57 23.50
CA LYS A 4 13.46 -11.29 24.62
C LYS A 4 13.77 -12.58 25.38
N ASN A 5 14.65 -12.48 26.39
CA ASN A 5 15.00 -13.56 27.33
C ASN A 5 15.91 -14.65 26.75
N PHE A 6 16.75 -14.33 25.76
CA PHE A 6 17.80 -15.23 25.30
C PHE A 6 19.07 -15.08 26.16
N PRO A 7 19.83 -16.16 26.45
CA PRO A 7 21.00 -16.10 27.35
C PRO A 7 22.19 -15.33 26.76
N ASP A 8 22.84 -14.49 27.57
CA ASP A 8 23.94 -13.60 27.14
C ASP A 8 25.24 -14.35 26.76
N ASN A 9 25.46 -15.54 27.31
CA ASN A 9 26.68 -16.32 27.06
C ASN A 9 26.60 -17.22 25.83
N GLN A 10 25.41 -17.40 25.24
CA GLN A 10 25.19 -18.31 24.12
C GLN A 10 25.32 -17.57 22.77
N PRO A 11 26.02 -18.14 21.77
CA PRO A 11 26.13 -17.53 20.45
C PRO A 11 24.78 -17.63 19.69
N GLY A 12 24.07 -16.50 19.57
CA GLY A 12 22.73 -16.46 18.98
C GLY A 12 22.61 -17.03 17.57
N GLU A 13 23.61 -16.77 16.70
CA GLU A 13 23.62 -17.18 15.29
C GLU A 13 23.42 -18.69 15.10
N VAL A 14 23.95 -19.51 16.03
CA VAL A 14 23.80 -20.97 16.03
C VAL A 14 22.35 -21.42 16.18
N TYR A 15 21.52 -20.60 16.85
CA TYR A 15 20.13 -20.93 17.17
C TYR A 15 19.11 -20.24 16.26
N ALA A 16 19.55 -19.44 15.28
CA ALA A 16 18.67 -18.70 14.37
C ALA A 16 17.63 -19.62 13.69
N ALA A 17 18.08 -20.75 13.13
CA ALA A 17 17.19 -21.73 12.49
C ALA A 17 16.31 -22.49 13.49
N ALA A 18 16.75 -22.69 14.74
CA ALA A 18 15.95 -23.34 15.76
C ALA A 18 14.77 -22.43 16.18
N ILE A 19 15.05 -21.13 16.36
CA ILE A 19 14.03 -20.10 16.63
C ILE A 19 13.06 -20.00 15.46
N LYS A 20 13.58 -19.95 14.23
CA LYS A 20 12.76 -19.95 13.01
C LYS A 20 11.79 -21.14 12.97
N LYS A 21 12.28 -22.36 13.20
CA LYS A 21 11.45 -23.59 13.25
C LYS A 21 10.43 -23.56 14.38
N ALA A 22 10.80 -23.07 15.56
CA ALA A 22 9.89 -22.95 16.68
C ALA A 22 8.76 -21.96 16.38
N VAL A 23 9.07 -20.80 15.81
CA VAL A 23 8.05 -19.83 15.37
C VAL A 23 7.18 -20.43 14.27
N PHE A 24 7.76 -21.05 13.24
CA PHE A 24 7.02 -21.69 12.15
C PHE A 24 6.00 -22.72 12.66
N LYS A 25 6.36 -23.53 13.67
CA LYS A 25 5.42 -24.50 14.26
C LYS A 25 4.14 -23.86 14.80
N HIS A 26 4.20 -22.61 15.26
CA HIS A 26 3.07 -21.92 15.88
C HIS A 26 2.27 -21.04 14.93
N ILE A 27 2.93 -20.39 13.97
CA ILE A 27 2.28 -19.43 13.07
C ILE A 27 2.21 -19.88 11.60
N SER A 28 2.87 -21.00 11.25
CA SER A 28 3.01 -21.52 9.88
C SER A 28 3.71 -20.57 8.90
N ASP A 29 4.44 -19.59 9.41
CA ASP A 29 5.19 -18.60 8.66
C ASP A 29 6.64 -18.55 9.17
N GLU A 30 7.59 -18.44 8.24
CA GLU A 30 9.02 -18.50 8.52
C GLU A 30 9.62 -17.09 8.66
N PRO A 31 10.06 -16.66 9.86
CA PRO A 31 10.76 -15.39 10.01
C PRO A 31 12.25 -15.53 9.63
N ARG A 32 12.83 -14.42 9.20
CA ARG A 32 14.28 -14.20 9.36
C ARG A 32 14.56 -13.81 10.80
N VAL A 33 15.56 -14.47 11.39
CA VAL A 33 15.97 -14.27 12.78
C VAL A 33 17.31 -13.53 12.81
N THR A 34 17.33 -12.34 13.41
CA THR A 34 18.57 -11.58 13.64
C THR A 34 18.74 -11.26 15.12
N PHE A 35 19.98 -11.13 15.55
CA PHE A 35 20.33 -10.84 16.94
C PHE A 35 20.93 -9.45 17.00
N ASP A 36 20.46 -8.64 17.93
CA ASP A 36 21.05 -7.33 18.20
C ASP A 36 22.02 -7.44 19.37
N THR A 37 23.29 -7.15 19.08
CA THR A 37 24.39 -7.21 20.04
C THR A 37 24.19 -6.25 21.21
N ASN A 38 23.43 -5.17 21.02
CA ASN A 38 23.30 -4.09 22.00
C ASN A 38 22.00 -4.18 22.83
N SER A 39 20.91 -4.74 22.28
CA SER A 39 19.59 -4.66 22.94
C SER A 39 19.04 -5.95 23.53
N ARG A 40 19.78 -7.07 23.45
CA ARG A 40 19.33 -8.41 23.91
C ARG A 40 18.00 -8.85 23.29
N LYS A 41 17.65 -8.26 22.15
CA LYS A 41 16.44 -8.57 21.38
C LYS A 41 16.82 -9.48 20.22
N ILE A 42 15.95 -10.46 20.00
CA ILE A 42 15.97 -11.27 18.79
C ILE A 42 14.91 -10.70 17.88
N TYR A 43 15.30 -10.13 16.75
CA TYR A 43 14.35 -9.60 15.78
C TYR A 43 13.86 -10.70 14.85
N LEU A 44 12.54 -10.78 14.71
CA LEU A 44 11.86 -11.59 13.72
C LEU A 44 11.38 -10.66 12.61
N THR A 45 11.97 -10.81 11.43
CA THR A 45 11.61 -10.07 10.22
C THR A 45 10.86 -11.00 9.30
N PHE A 46 9.64 -10.62 8.94
CA PHE A 46 8.83 -11.35 7.96
C PHE A 46 8.89 -10.57 6.66
N ASN A 47 9.36 -11.19 5.60
CA ASN A 47 9.30 -10.59 4.28
C ASN A 47 7.89 -10.83 3.72
N GLU A 48 7.31 -9.85 3.03
CA GLU A 48 6.14 -10.09 2.19
C GLU A 48 6.43 -11.27 1.27
N GLY A 49 5.53 -12.25 1.29
CA GLY A 49 5.84 -13.65 1.02
C GLY A 49 6.68 -13.90 -0.23
N ASP A 50 7.55 -14.91 -0.14
CA ASP A 50 7.62 -15.83 -1.26
C ASP A 50 6.22 -16.41 -1.40
N GLU A 51 5.47 -15.97 -2.42
CA GLU A 51 4.19 -16.54 -2.86
C GLU A 51 4.36 -18.06 -3.03
N LYS A 52 4.20 -18.81 -1.95
CA LYS A 52 4.22 -20.25 -1.97
C LYS A 52 2.88 -20.70 -2.53
N ASN A 53 2.94 -21.08 -3.81
CA ASN A 53 1.88 -21.64 -4.66
C ASN A 53 0.98 -20.59 -5.31
N GLY A 54 0.77 -20.74 -6.62
CA GLY A 54 -0.17 -19.96 -7.44
C GLY A 54 -1.65 -20.19 -7.11
N ARG A 55 -2.01 -20.22 -5.82
CA ARG A 55 -3.31 -19.81 -5.34
C ARG A 55 -3.14 -18.38 -4.86
N GLN A 56 -3.88 -17.45 -5.44
CA GLN A 56 -3.99 -16.04 -5.03
C GLN A 56 -4.62 -15.90 -3.61
N THR A 57 -4.21 -16.72 -2.64
CA THR A 57 -4.84 -16.87 -1.33
C THR A 57 -3.81 -16.78 -0.20
N SER A 58 -2.74 -15.99 -0.36
CA SER A 58 -1.82 -15.68 0.75
C SER A 58 -2.41 -14.64 1.71
N GLY A 59 -3.47 -13.94 1.32
CA GLY A 59 -4.43 -13.37 2.25
C GLY A 59 -5.55 -14.37 2.45
N ASP A 60 -5.83 -14.73 3.69
CA ASP A 60 -7.20 -15.13 4.01
C ASP A 60 -8.07 -13.91 3.64
N PRO A 61 -9.02 -14.02 2.69
CA PRO A 61 -9.85 -12.89 2.25
C PRO A 61 -10.65 -12.27 3.41
N THR A 62 -10.68 -12.91 4.58
CA THR A 62 -11.35 -12.44 5.79
C THR A 62 -10.51 -11.54 6.69
N ILE A 63 -9.21 -11.31 6.41
CA ILE A 63 -8.33 -10.46 7.23
C ILE A 63 -7.99 -9.17 6.48
N PRO A 64 -8.79 -8.10 6.64
CA PRO A 64 -8.50 -6.79 6.07
C PRO A 64 -7.39 -6.07 6.84
N GLY A 65 -6.52 -5.33 6.13
CA GLY A 65 -5.57 -4.38 6.70
C GLY A 65 -4.11 -4.51 6.23
N GLN A 66 -3.35 -3.44 6.44
CA GLN A 66 -1.92 -3.27 6.06
C GLN A 66 -0.94 -4.16 6.84
N VAL A 67 -1.42 -4.83 7.88
CA VAL A 67 -0.57 -5.61 8.78
C VAL A 67 -0.21 -6.92 8.10
N VAL A 68 1.09 -7.11 7.84
CA VAL A 68 1.66 -8.38 7.38
C VAL A 68 1.14 -9.53 8.25
N LEU A 69 0.38 -10.46 7.67
CA LEU A 69 -0.29 -11.56 8.38
C LEU A 69 0.65 -12.35 9.33
N PRO A 70 1.86 -12.73 8.93
CA PRO A 70 2.84 -13.34 9.84
C PRO A 70 3.13 -12.50 11.11
N VAL A 71 3.18 -11.17 10.98
CA VAL A 71 3.39 -10.24 12.11
C VAL A 71 2.18 -10.25 13.04
N TYR A 72 0.96 -10.21 12.47
CA TYR A 72 -0.28 -10.33 13.25
C TYR A 72 -0.29 -11.65 14.06
N LYS A 73 -0.08 -12.79 13.37
CA LYS A 73 -0.06 -14.11 14.00
C LYS A 73 0.99 -14.20 15.12
N ALA A 74 2.16 -13.61 14.90
CA ALA A 74 3.24 -13.60 15.88
C ALA A 74 2.81 -12.89 17.18
N ILE A 75 2.18 -11.72 17.10
CA ILE A 75 1.71 -10.99 18.28
C ILE A 75 0.48 -11.68 18.89
N LYS A 76 -0.38 -12.26 18.05
CA LYS A 76 -1.53 -13.04 18.49
C LYS A 76 -1.13 -14.25 19.31
N ALA A 77 -0.08 -14.97 18.90
CA ALA A 77 0.49 -16.09 19.63
C ALA A 77 0.91 -15.68 21.06
N ARG A 78 1.48 -14.48 21.22
CA ARG A 78 1.77 -13.91 22.55
C ARG A 78 0.50 -13.66 23.36
N GLN A 79 -0.54 -13.05 22.77
CA GLN A 79 -1.82 -12.83 23.46
C GLN A 79 -2.45 -14.13 23.94
N LEU A 80 -2.28 -15.21 23.17
CA LEU A 80 -2.72 -16.57 23.50
C LEU A 80 -1.76 -17.32 24.45
N ARG A 81 -0.68 -16.67 24.93
CA ARG A 81 0.32 -17.24 25.83
C ARG A 81 0.99 -18.51 25.28
N ILE A 82 1.28 -18.53 23.99
CA ILE A 82 2.02 -19.62 23.35
C ILE A 82 3.52 -19.45 23.62
N ASP A 83 4.13 -20.43 24.27
CA ASP A 83 5.55 -20.40 24.63
C ASP A 83 6.46 -20.81 23.47
N ILE A 84 7.52 -20.03 23.22
CA ILE A 84 8.58 -20.36 22.27
C ILE A 84 9.79 -20.86 23.06
N ARG A 85 9.97 -22.19 23.09
CA ARG A 85 11.08 -22.85 23.79
C ARG A 85 12.17 -23.31 22.84
N ILE A 86 13.43 -22.97 23.15
CA ILE A 86 14.60 -23.29 22.34
C ILE A 86 15.58 -24.17 23.14
N PRO A 87 15.92 -25.37 22.66
CA PRO A 87 16.92 -26.21 23.29
C PRO A 87 18.34 -25.65 23.04
N LEU A 88 19.15 -25.58 24.09
CA LEU A 88 20.49 -25.00 24.09
C LEU A 88 21.58 -26.07 24.17
N LEU A 89 22.63 -25.89 23.37
CA LEU A 89 23.85 -26.68 23.45
C LEU A 89 24.66 -26.30 24.69
N PRO A 90 25.51 -27.21 25.20
CA PRO A 90 26.58 -26.86 26.10
C PRO A 90 27.42 -25.72 25.53
N LEU A 91 27.77 -24.74 26.37
CA LEU A 91 28.42 -23.49 25.98
C LEU A 91 29.66 -23.70 25.08
N GLU A 92 30.53 -24.64 25.46
CA GLU A 92 31.76 -24.94 24.71
C GLU A 92 31.46 -25.45 23.29
N LYS A 93 30.46 -26.32 23.14
CA LYS A 93 30.04 -26.84 21.81
C LYS A 93 29.42 -25.74 20.97
N ALA A 94 28.60 -24.89 21.57
CA ALA A 94 27.98 -23.76 20.87
C ALA A 94 29.05 -22.79 20.35
N GLN A 95 30.05 -22.46 21.17
CA GLN A 95 31.17 -21.60 20.78
C GLN A 95 32.06 -22.24 19.70
N ALA A 96 32.34 -23.54 19.81
CA ALA A 96 33.10 -24.26 18.79
C ALA A 96 32.38 -24.23 17.42
N LEU A 97 31.06 -24.44 17.42
CA LEU A 97 30.24 -24.40 16.23
C LEU A 97 30.18 -22.99 15.63
N ALA A 98 29.99 -21.94 16.45
CA ALA A 98 30.05 -20.56 16.00
C ALA A 98 31.42 -20.20 15.38
N LYS A 99 32.53 -20.66 15.98
CA LYS A 99 33.87 -20.48 15.42
C LYS A 99 34.06 -21.21 14.09
N ALA A 100 33.54 -22.44 13.97
CA ALA A 100 33.59 -23.19 12.72
C ALA A 100 32.82 -22.47 11.60
N PHE A 101 31.63 -21.93 11.90
CA PHE A 101 30.87 -21.11 10.97
C PHE A 101 31.59 -19.83 10.57
N ALA A 102 32.21 -19.13 11.53
CA ALA A 102 33.02 -17.95 11.25
C ALA A 102 34.24 -18.28 10.36
N ALA A 103 34.85 -19.45 10.52
CA ALA A 103 35.98 -19.88 9.69
C ALA A 103 35.54 -20.25 8.26
N ASP A 104 34.41 -20.94 8.12
CA ASP A 104 33.81 -21.29 6.82
C ASP A 104 33.45 -20.02 6.04
N LYS A 105 32.91 -19.00 6.72
CA LYS A 105 32.66 -17.65 6.18
C LYS A 105 33.90 -17.01 5.55
N MET A 106 35.08 -17.16 6.17
CA MET A 106 36.32 -16.57 5.65
C MET A 106 36.85 -17.27 4.40
N SER A 107 36.41 -18.50 4.12
CA SER A 107 36.85 -19.31 2.99
C SER A 107 35.97 -19.20 1.72
N LEU A 108 34.75 -18.66 1.87
CA LEU A 108 33.76 -18.55 0.81
C LEU A 108 34.01 -17.36 -0.11
N ASP A 109 34.06 -17.62 -1.41
CA ASP A 109 34.12 -16.61 -2.45
C ASP A 109 32.71 -16.06 -2.74
N LEU A 110 32.31 -15.03 -1.98
CA LEU A 110 30.98 -14.43 -2.07
C LEU A 110 30.65 -13.91 -3.47
N GLU A 111 31.66 -13.50 -4.24
CA GLU A 111 31.52 -13.00 -5.61
C GLU A 111 30.98 -14.05 -6.58
N LYS A 112 31.06 -15.35 -6.23
CA LYS A 112 30.53 -16.44 -7.06
C LYS A 112 29.13 -16.90 -6.64
N VAL A 113 28.71 -16.62 -5.41
CA VAL A 113 27.49 -17.19 -4.82
C VAL A 113 26.34 -16.18 -4.81
N VAL A 114 26.66 -14.89 -4.75
CA VAL A 114 25.69 -13.77 -4.76
C VAL A 114 25.66 -13.17 -6.16
N PRO A 115 24.48 -12.73 -6.67
CA PRO A 115 24.46 -11.98 -7.92
C PRO A 115 25.33 -10.73 -7.83
N ARG A 116 25.84 -10.26 -8.98
CA ARG A 116 26.51 -8.96 -9.05
C ARG A 116 25.50 -7.87 -8.66
N LEU A 117 25.70 -7.26 -7.51
CA LEU A 117 24.85 -6.18 -6.99
C LEU A 117 25.51 -4.83 -7.30
N PRO A 118 24.73 -3.75 -7.50
CA PRO A 118 25.28 -2.41 -7.69
C PRO A 118 26.18 -2.01 -6.52
N GLU A 119 27.37 -1.50 -6.84
CA GLU A 119 28.30 -0.97 -5.84
C GLU A 119 27.71 0.27 -5.16
N ILE A 120 28.29 0.68 -4.04
CA ILE A 120 27.80 1.82 -3.24
C ILE A 120 27.83 3.14 -4.03
N ASP A 121 28.70 3.29 -5.02
CA ASP A 121 28.82 4.46 -5.90
C ASP A 121 28.11 4.32 -7.24
N ASP A 122 27.54 3.15 -7.54
CA ASP A 122 26.67 2.98 -8.69
C ASP A 122 25.33 3.68 -8.46
N THR A 123 25.11 4.78 -9.18
CA THR A 123 23.85 5.53 -9.14
C THR A 123 22.83 5.00 -10.14
N HIS A 124 23.29 4.54 -11.30
CA HIS A 124 22.44 4.06 -12.39
C HIS A 124 23.07 2.87 -13.09
N PHE A 125 22.24 1.95 -13.58
CA PHE A 125 22.70 0.86 -14.45
C PHE A 125 21.63 0.47 -15.49
N PRO A 126 22.03 0.03 -16.69
CA PRO A 126 21.10 -0.53 -17.67
C PRO A 126 20.60 -1.89 -17.21
N LEU A 127 19.31 -2.17 -17.42
CA LEU A 127 18.71 -3.43 -16.99
C LEU A 127 17.82 -4.06 -18.05
N LYS A 128 17.60 -5.37 -17.90
CA LYS A 128 16.58 -6.13 -18.60
C LYS A 128 15.77 -6.91 -17.57
N ILE A 129 14.44 -6.76 -17.59
CA ILE A 129 13.54 -7.54 -16.74
C ILE A 129 13.52 -8.99 -17.26
N SER A 130 13.96 -9.94 -16.43
CA SER A 130 14.02 -11.37 -16.78
C SER A 130 12.79 -12.13 -16.30
N GLN A 131 12.21 -11.74 -15.16
CA GLN A 131 11.00 -12.33 -14.61
C GLN A 131 10.20 -11.28 -13.85
N LEU A 132 8.91 -11.17 -14.13
CA LEU A 132 7.96 -10.33 -13.39
C LEU A 132 7.05 -11.22 -12.55
N THR A 133 7.00 -11.00 -11.24
CA THR A 133 5.97 -11.60 -10.36
C THR A 133 4.95 -10.55 -9.97
N SER A 134 5.40 -9.39 -9.51
CA SER A 134 4.58 -8.22 -9.25
C SER A 134 5.42 -6.94 -9.37
N ILE A 135 4.78 -5.78 -9.32
CA ILE A 135 5.50 -4.48 -9.33
C ILE A 135 6.44 -4.34 -8.11
N SER A 136 6.10 -4.98 -6.98
CA SER A 136 6.96 -5.05 -5.79
C SER A 136 8.01 -6.17 -5.84
N LYS A 137 7.97 -7.06 -6.83
CA LYS A 137 8.86 -8.22 -6.92
C LYS A 137 9.08 -8.65 -8.36
N PHE A 138 10.25 -8.29 -8.88
CA PHE A 138 10.70 -8.74 -10.20
C PHE A 138 12.20 -9.01 -10.17
N TRP A 139 12.68 -9.71 -11.19
CA TRP A 139 14.10 -10.00 -11.37
C TRP A 139 14.62 -9.34 -12.62
N VAL A 140 15.87 -8.88 -12.52
CA VAL A 140 16.56 -8.21 -13.61
C VAL A 140 17.94 -8.79 -13.80
N GLN A 141 18.43 -8.66 -15.04
CA GLN A 141 19.82 -8.83 -15.42
C GLN A 141 20.37 -7.45 -15.79
N TYR A 142 21.69 -7.25 -15.68
CA TYR A 142 22.31 -6.08 -16.29
C TYR A 142 22.07 -6.10 -17.81
N GLY A 143 21.67 -4.95 -18.34
CA GLY A 143 21.40 -4.72 -19.76
C GLY A 143 22.66 -4.38 -20.55
N ASP A 144 23.78 -5.07 -20.26
CA ASP A 144 25.08 -4.86 -20.91
C ASP A 144 25.55 -6.10 -21.70
N GLU A 145 26.49 -5.88 -22.62
CA GLU A 145 27.00 -6.95 -23.48
C GLU A 145 27.85 -7.97 -22.70
N SER A 146 28.45 -7.55 -21.58
CA SER A 146 29.24 -8.42 -20.71
C SER A 146 28.37 -9.54 -20.14
N THR A 147 27.24 -9.17 -19.52
CA THR A 147 26.27 -10.10 -18.94
C THR A 147 25.61 -10.95 -20.02
N ALA A 148 25.31 -10.36 -21.19
CA ALA A 148 24.78 -11.12 -22.32
C ALA A 148 25.77 -12.20 -22.81
N SER A 149 27.06 -11.87 -22.87
CA SER A 149 28.12 -12.81 -23.27
C SER A 149 28.32 -13.93 -22.24
N GLU A 150 28.32 -13.59 -20.94
CA GLU A 150 28.38 -14.58 -19.87
C GLU A 150 27.18 -15.53 -19.91
N LEU A 151 25.96 -15.02 -20.09
CA LEU A 151 24.76 -15.84 -20.21
C LEU A 151 24.84 -16.79 -21.41
N ARG A 152 25.29 -16.32 -22.58
CA ARG A 152 25.50 -17.17 -23.78
C ARG A 152 26.53 -18.26 -23.52
N ALA A 153 27.63 -17.95 -22.84
CA ALA A 153 28.65 -18.93 -22.49
C ALA A 153 28.11 -20.01 -21.54
N ILE A 154 27.31 -19.62 -20.54
CA ILE A 154 26.63 -20.54 -19.61
C ILE A 154 25.65 -21.44 -20.38
N GLN A 155 24.77 -20.85 -21.18
CA GLN A 155 23.77 -21.60 -21.97
C GLN A 155 24.43 -22.61 -22.92
N THR A 156 25.50 -22.19 -23.60
CA THR A 156 26.26 -23.06 -24.49
C THR A 156 26.86 -24.23 -23.71
N ALA A 157 27.48 -23.97 -22.56
CA ALA A 157 28.08 -25.02 -21.73
C ALA A 157 27.04 -26.02 -21.17
N LEU A 158 25.82 -25.57 -20.88
CA LEU A 158 24.75 -26.43 -20.34
C LEU A 158 24.02 -27.27 -21.39
N ASN A 159 23.92 -26.77 -22.62
CA ASN A 159 23.02 -27.34 -23.64
C ASN A 159 23.73 -27.95 -24.85
N THR A 160 25.04 -27.77 -25.03
CA THR A 160 25.76 -28.32 -26.20
C THR A 160 26.06 -29.82 -26.07
N ALA A 161 26.30 -30.30 -24.86
CA ALA A 161 26.66 -31.69 -24.59
C ALA A 161 25.78 -32.28 -23.47
N PRO A 162 25.50 -33.59 -23.49
CA PRO A 162 24.73 -34.23 -22.43
C PRO A 162 25.46 -34.13 -21.09
N LEU A 163 24.78 -33.58 -20.08
CA LEU A 163 25.33 -33.45 -18.74
C LEU A 163 25.16 -34.74 -17.92
N ILE A 164 26.09 -34.95 -17.00
CA ILE A 164 26.09 -36.09 -16.08
C ILE A 164 25.00 -35.90 -15.02
N ALA A 165 24.23 -36.96 -14.74
CA ALA A 165 23.27 -36.98 -13.63
C ALA A 165 23.96 -36.68 -12.30
N HIS A 166 23.30 -35.92 -11.44
CA HIS A 166 23.83 -35.69 -10.09
C HIS A 166 23.57 -36.92 -9.20
N THR A 167 24.62 -37.43 -8.55
CA THR A 167 24.55 -38.65 -7.73
C THR A 167 24.73 -38.39 -6.22
N GLY A 168 25.04 -37.15 -5.84
CA GLY A 168 25.22 -36.75 -4.44
C GLY A 168 23.91 -36.46 -3.72
N ALA A 169 23.96 -36.41 -2.39
CA ALA A 169 22.86 -35.90 -1.58
C ALA A 169 22.65 -34.40 -1.88
N LEU A 170 21.41 -34.02 -2.17
CA LEU A 170 21.04 -32.63 -2.42
C LEU A 170 20.56 -31.97 -1.13
N ALA A 171 21.11 -30.79 -0.85
CA ALA A 171 20.73 -29.95 0.28
C ALA A 171 20.37 -28.55 -0.21
N PRO A 172 19.57 -27.78 0.55
CA PRO A 172 19.36 -26.35 0.30
C PRO A 172 20.69 -25.62 0.11
N GLY A 173 20.74 -24.71 -0.86
CA GLY A 173 21.95 -23.96 -1.22
C GLY A 173 22.80 -24.60 -2.33
N HIS A 174 22.67 -25.90 -2.60
CA HIS A 174 23.44 -26.56 -3.67
C HIS A 174 23.13 -25.98 -5.05
N LEU A 175 24.21 -25.70 -5.81
CA LEU A 175 24.16 -25.24 -7.19
C LEU A 175 24.26 -26.43 -8.14
N VAL A 176 23.24 -26.61 -8.96
CA VAL A 176 23.10 -27.72 -9.91
C VAL A 176 22.49 -27.24 -11.22
N ALA A 177 22.39 -28.11 -12.22
CA ALA A 177 21.70 -27.83 -13.47
C ALA A 177 20.36 -28.58 -13.52
N ALA A 178 19.31 -27.94 -14.01
CA ALA A 178 17.98 -28.54 -14.13
C ALA A 178 17.24 -28.02 -15.37
N PRO A 179 16.31 -28.82 -15.93
CA PRO A 179 15.52 -28.41 -17.09
C PRO A 179 14.50 -27.33 -16.72
N TYR A 180 14.47 -26.28 -17.53
CA TYR A 180 13.43 -25.26 -17.58
C TYR A 180 12.62 -25.45 -18.86
N THR A 181 11.29 -25.47 -18.76
CA THR A 181 10.42 -25.61 -19.93
C THR A 181 9.56 -24.38 -20.10
N ASP A 182 9.68 -23.72 -21.24
CA ASP A 182 8.88 -22.55 -21.61
C ASP A 182 8.49 -22.62 -23.08
N ALA A 183 7.23 -22.30 -23.39
CA ALA A 183 6.66 -22.32 -24.74
C ALA A 183 7.01 -23.57 -25.60
N GLY A 184 7.11 -24.74 -24.96
CA GLY A 184 7.42 -26.01 -25.62
C GLY A 184 8.91 -26.27 -25.89
N ARG A 185 9.81 -25.39 -25.45
CA ARG A 185 11.26 -25.61 -25.46
C ARG A 185 11.75 -25.95 -24.05
N THR A 186 12.55 -27.01 -23.95
CA THR A 186 13.22 -27.38 -22.70
C THR A 186 14.70 -27.11 -22.83
N GLU A 187 15.21 -26.22 -21.98
CA GLU A 187 16.63 -25.90 -21.89
C GLU A 187 17.14 -26.21 -20.48
N ILE A 188 18.40 -26.61 -20.38
CA ILE A 188 19.06 -26.79 -19.09
C ILE A 188 19.57 -25.44 -18.60
N CYS A 189 19.20 -25.09 -17.38
CA CYS A 189 19.56 -23.84 -16.71
C CYS A 189 20.28 -24.12 -15.39
N ARG A 190 21.07 -23.15 -14.90
CA ARG A 190 21.64 -23.21 -13.55
C ARG A 190 20.55 -22.96 -12.52
N VAL A 191 20.52 -23.79 -11.49
CA VAL A 191 19.57 -23.69 -10.40
C VAL A 191 20.23 -23.79 -9.04
N ARG A 192 19.61 -23.13 -8.06
CA ARG A 192 19.89 -23.31 -6.64
C ARG A 192 18.75 -24.08 -6.02
N VAL A 193 19.07 -25.14 -5.27
CA VAL A 193 18.09 -25.88 -4.47
C VAL A 193 17.64 -24.98 -3.32
N ARG A 194 16.33 -24.70 -3.24
CA ARG A 194 15.71 -23.95 -2.13
C ARG A 194 15.24 -24.88 -1.02
N ALA A 195 14.58 -25.96 -1.37
CA ALA A 195 14.08 -26.95 -0.43
C ALA A 195 14.03 -28.33 -1.07
N VAL A 196 14.25 -29.36 -0.24
CA VAL A 196 13.98 -30.74 -0.59
C VAL A 196 12.57 -31.08 -0.11
N LEU A 197 11.70 -31.46 -1.05
CA LEU A 197 10.30 -31.78 -0.82
C LEU A 197 10.11 -33.31 -0.75
N PRO A 198 8.99 -33.80 -0.18
CA PRO A 198 8.67 -35.22 -0.22
C PRO A 198 8.57 -35.75 -1.66
N ARG A 199 8.73 -37.08 -1.83
CA ARG A 199 8.65 -37.79 -3.12
C ARG A 199 9.70 -37.35 -4.14
N ASP A 200 10.94 -37.16 -3.70
CA ASP A 200 12.08 -36.84 -4.56
C ASP A 200 11.87 -35.61 -5.45
N MET A 201 11.13 -34.63 -4.93
CA MET A 201 10.90 -33.34 -5.56
C MET A 201 11.78 -32.27 -4.92
N LEU A 202 12.24 -31.33 -5.73
CA LEU A 202 13.05 -30.20 -5.29
C LEU A 202 12.33 -28.91 -5.66
N GLU A 203 12.29 -27.98 -4.73
CA GLU A 203 12.01 -26.58 -5.03
C GLU A 203 13.32 -25.91 -5.43
N VAL A 204 13.35 -25.31 -6.61
CA VAL A 204 14.57 -24.74 -7.21
C VAL A 204 14.33 -23.31 -7.67
N GLN A 205 15.40 -22.52 -7.69
CA GLN A 205 15.42 -21.19 -8.28
C GLN A 205 16.40 -21.14 -9.45
N TYR A 206 15.94 -20.66 -10.60
CA TYR A 206 16.75 -20.43 -11.79
C TYR A 206 17.56 -19.15 -11.60
N ILE A 207 18.81 -19.30 -11.15
CA ILE A 207 19.63 -18.20 -10.61
C ILE A 207 20.01 -17.13 -11.64
N ASP A 208 19.91 -17.45 -12.92
CA ASP A 208 20.23 -16.55 -14.02
C ASP A 208 19.02 -15.75 -14.50
N TYR A 209 17.79 -16.18 -14.16
CA TYR A 209 16.53 -15.55 -14.62
C TYR A 209 15.63 -15.07 -13.49
N GLY A 210 15.77 -15.67 -12.30
CA GLY A 210 15.01 -15.33 -11.09
C GLY A 210 13.78 -16.20 -10.85
N SER A 211 13.27 -16.89 -11.87
CA SER A 211 12.08 -17.74 -11.77
C SER A 211 12.26 -18.89 -10.78
N ALA A 212 11.16 -19.35 -10.20
CA ALA A 212 11.12 -20.51 -9.31
C ALA A 212 10.43 -21.69 -10.02
N GLY A 213 10.80 -22.91 -9.64
CA GLY A 213 10.20 -24.12 -10.19
C GLY A 213 10.31 -25.33 -9.28
N ARG A 214 9.67 -26.42 -9.70
CA ARG A 214 9.79 -27.73 -9.05
C ARG A 214 10.33 -28.75 -10.03
N VAL A 215 11.35 -29.48 -9.62
CA VAL A 215 11.99 -30.51 -10.46
C VAL A 215 12.18 -31.78 -9.67
N HIS A 216 12.05 -32.93 -10.33
CA HIS A 216 12.37 -34.21 -9.73
C HIS A 216 13.89 -34.38 -9.61
N VAL A 217 14.37 -35.05 -8.55
CA VAL A 217 15.80 -35.28 -8.30
C VAL A 217 16.49 -35.95 -9.50
N CYS A 218 15.81 -36.87 -10.20
CA CYS A 218 16.35 -37.56 -11.38
C CYS A 218 16.63 -36.64 -12.58
N ASN A 219 16.04 -35.44 -12.62
CA ASN A 219 16.23 -34.46 -13.68
C ASN A 219 17.38 -33.48 -13.40
N VAL A 220 18.00 -33.59 -12.22
CA VAL A 220 19.14 -32.75 -11.83
C VAL A 220 20.42 -33.27 -12.47
N ARG A 221 21.27 -32.34 -12.89
CA ARG A 221 22.57 -32.57 -13.54
C ARG A 221 23.67 -31.85 -12.79
N THR A 222 24.87 -32.41 -12.83
CA THR A 222 26.06 -31.78 -12.26
C THR A 222 26.50 -30.60 -13.13
N LEU A 223 26.82 -29.46 -12.52
CA LEU A 223 27.30 -28.29 -13.27
C LEU A 223 28.65 -28.57 -13.94
N PRO A 224 28.79 -28.31 -15.24
CA PRO A 224 30.07 -28.45 -15.93
C PRO A 224 31.09 -27.44 -15.39
N ALA A 225 32.38 -27.77 -15.51
CA ALA A 225 33.45 -26.85 -15.12
C ALA A 225 33.52 -25.62 -16.08
N GLY A 226 34.30 -24.61 -15.72
CA GLY A 226 34.43 -23.38 -16.52
C GLY A 226 33.32 -22.37 -16.22
N ALA A 227 32.72 -21.79 -17.26
CA ALA A 227 31.79 -20.66 -17.16
C ALA A 227 30.63 -20.90 -16.17
N CYS A 228 30.09 -22.12 -16.11
CA CYS A 228 28.96 -22.46 -15.24
C CYS A 228 29.29 -22.38 -13.74
N ARG A 229 30.53 -22.70 -13.33
CA ARG A 229 30.99 -22.64 -11.93
C ARG A 229 31.70 -21.33 -11.58
N ALA A 230 32.25 -20.65 -12.59
CA ALA A 230 33.01 -19.41 -12.40
C ALA A 230 32.11 -18.17 -12.36
N ALA A 231 31.03 -18.15 -13.15
CA ALA A 231 30.16 -16.98 -13.24
C ALA A 231 29.24 -16.86 -12.00
N PRO A 232 29.01 -15.64 -11.46
CA PRO A 232 27.99 -15.41 -10.45
C PRO A 232 26.58 -15.67 -11.00
N PRO A 233 25.56 -15.82 -10.13
CA PRO A 233 24.17 -15.65 -10.52
C PRO A 233 23.95 -14.35 -11.30
N LEU A 234 23.23 -14.42 -12.44
CA LEU A 234 23.03 -13.25 -13.30
C LEU A 234 21.75 -12.48 -13.00
N ALA A 235 20.76 -13.09 -12.33
CA ALA A 235 19.53 -12.41 -11.95
C ALA A 235 19.61 -11.85 -10.52
N MET A 236 19.32 -10.57 -10.37
CA MET A 236 19.13 -9.91 -9.08
C MET A 236 17.65 -9.59 -8.85
N ARG A 237 17.23 -9.58 -7.58
CA ARG A 237 15.85 -9.23 -7.22
C ARG A 237 15.73 -7.71 -7.09
N CYS A 238 14.71 -7.15 -7.72
CA CYS A 238 14.38 -5.74 -7.68
C CYS A 238 12.95 -5.50 -7.20
N ARG A 239 12.73 -4.27 -6.72
CA ARG A 239 11.42 -3.68 -6.46
C ARG A 239 11.44 -2.19 -6.79
N LEU A 240 10.29 -1.60 -7.07
CA LEU A 240 10.19 -0.14 -7.17
C LEU A 240 10.38 0.50 -5.79
N ALA A 241 11.16 1.56 -5.74
CA ALA A 241 11.43 2.33 -4.53
C ALA A 241 10.25 3.27 -4.21
N ALA A 242 9.97 3.42 -2.92
CA ALA A 242 9.00 4.34 -2.34
C ALA A 242 7.59 4.25 -2.97
N LEU A 243 7.15 3.04 -3.33
CA LEU A 243 5.90 2.79 -4.03
C LEU A 243 5.08 1.67 -3.39
N ALA A 244 3.80 1.92 -3.14
CA ALA A 244 2.83 0.94 -2.66
C ALA A 244 1.54 0.95 -3.51
N PRO A 245 0.75 -0.15 -3.52
CA PRO A 245 -0.55 -0.19 -4.19
C PRO A 245 -1.55 0.83 -3.64
N SER A 246 -2.51 1.24 -4.47
CA SER A 246 -3.55 2.17 -4.04
C SER A 246 -4.60 1.47 -3.16
N PRO A 247 -4.80 1.86 -1.88
CA PRO A 247 -5.71 1.19 -0.95
C PRO A 247 -7.20 1.36 -1.35
N LEU A 248 -7.49 2.31 -2.23
CA LEU A 248 -8.85 2.54 -2.75
C LEU A 248 -9.23 1.61 -3.90
N LEU A 249 -8.26 0.93 -4.52
CA LEU A 249 -8.49 0.04 -5.66
C LEU A 249 -8.55 -1.43 -5.25
N ASP A 250 -7.85 -1.80 -4.18
CA ASP A 250 -7.83 -3.17 -3.65
C ASP A 250 -7.83 -3.13 -2.11
N PRO A 251 -8.81 -3.76 -1.44
CA PRO A 251 -8.89 -3.79 0.03
C PRO A 251 -7.72 -4.49 0.72
N HIS A 252 -6.96 -5.31 -0.02
CA HIS A 252 -5.81 -6.05 0.48
C HIS A 252 -4.48 -5.44 0.00
N GLU A 253 -4.52 -4.24 -0.58
CA GLU A 253 -3.34 -3.50 -1.05
C GLU A 253 -2.48 -4.31 -2.03
N HIS A 254 -3.10 -5.04 -2.94
CA HIS A 254 -2.41 -5.62 -4.09
C HIS A 254 -2.45 -4.69 -5.31
N TYR A 255 -1.41 -4.77 -6.14
CA TYR A 255 -1.48 -4.13 -7.45
C TYR A 255 -2.53 -4.81 -8.32
N THR A 256 -3.50 -4.03 -8.80
CA THR A 256 -4.54 -4.54 -9.68
C THR A 256 -3.96 -5.04 -11.00
N PRO A 257 -4.68 -5.91 -11.74
CA PRO A 257 -4.27 -6.32 -13.08
C PRO A 257 -4.04 -5.13 -14.03
N ALA A 258 -4.83 -4.06 -13.88
CA ALA A 258 -4.67 -2.82 -14.63
C ALA A 258 -3.33 -2.11 -14.31
N ALA A 259 -2.93 -2.06 -13.04
CA ALA A 259 -1.63 -1.53 -12.63
C ALA A 259 -0.48 -2.35 -13.24
N THR A 260 -0.58 -3.68 -13.19
CA THR A 260 0.42 -4.60 -13.76
C THR A 260 0.53 -4.45 -15.28
N HIS A 261 -0.61 -4.29 -15.97
CA HIS A 261 -0.64 -4.03 -17.41
C HIS A 261 0.03 -2.70 -17.75
N CYS A 262 -0.29 -1.63 -17.02
CA CYS A 262 0.33 -0.31 -17.18
C CYS A 262 1.85 -0.38 -16.97
N PHE A 263 2.31 -1.03 -15.90
CA PHE A 263 3.74 -1.26 -15.64
C PHE A 263 4.40 -1.98 -16.82
N THR A 264 3.82 -3.08 -17.30
CA THR A 264 4.38 -3.87 -18.40
C THR A 264 4.44 -3.06 -19.70
N GLN A 265 3.40 -2.27 -19.98
CA GLN A 265 3.37 -1.39 -21.13
C GLN A 265 4.47 -0.33 -21.07
N LEU A 266 4.67 0.32 -19.92
CA LEU A 266 5.71 1.32 -19.73
C LEU A 266 7.11 0.71 -19.78
N ALA A 267 7.30 -0.45 -19.14
CA ALA A 267 8.57 -1.18 -19.12
C ALA A 267 8.96 -1.77 -20.49
N SER A 268 8.01 -1.89 -21.43
CA SER A 268 8.30 -2.30 -22.80
C SER A 268 8.84 -1.17 -23.70
N ARG A 269 8.82 0.09 -23.22
CA ARG A 269 9.19 1.25 -24.03
C ARG A 269 10.69 1.52 -24.00
N GLY A 270 11.37 1.01 -25.02
CA GLY A 270 12.77 1.32 -25.27
C GLY A 270 13.73 0.73 -24.24
N ARG A 271 14.87 1.40 -24.01
CA ARG A 271 15.90 0.94 -23.08
C ARG A 271 15.54 1.30 -21.64
N LEU A 272 15.66 0.34 -20.74
CA LEU A 272 15.44 0.52 -19.31
C LEU A 272 16.75 0.88 -18.57
N LEU A 273 16.64 1.82 -17.64
CA LEU A 273 17.69 2.20 -16.70
C LEU A 273 17.12 2.12 -15.28
N ALA A 274 17.84 1.48 -14.36
CA ALA A 274 17.57 1.62 -12.94
C ALA A 274 18.33 2.83 -12.41
N LYS A 275 17.66 3.65 -11.61
CA LYS A 275 18.32 4.51 -10.64
C LYS A 275 18.26 3.82 -9.28
N VAL A 276 19.42 3.57 -8.68
CA VAL A 276 19.52 2.80 -7.43
C VAL A 276 19.16 3.68 -6.25
N TYR A 277 18.14 3.26 -5.48
CA TYR A 277 17.83 3.87 -4.19
C TYR A 277 18.63 3.19 -3.09
N SER A 278 18.54 1.85 -2.99
CA SER A 278 19.23 1.06 -1.97
C SER A 278 19.43 -0.39 -2.40
N VAL A 279 20.34 -1.08 -1.70
CA VAL A 279 20.52 -2.53 -1.81
C VAL A 279 20.58 -3.13 -0.40
N VAL A 280 19.58 -3.92 -0.06
CA VAL A 280 19.42 -4.49 1.27
C VAL A 280 19.03 -5.96 1.14
N HIS A 281 19.77 -6.86 1.80
CA HIS A 281 19.56 -8.32 1.75
C HIS A 281 19.41 -8.88 0.33
N GLY A 282 20.24 -8.39 -0.60
CA GLY A 282 20.21 -8.81 -2.01
C GLY A 282 18.99 -8.32 -2.81
N VAL A 283 18.21 -7.37 -2.26
CA VAL A 283 17.12 -6.69 -2.97
C VAL A 283 17.57 -5.29 -3.35
N VAL A 284 17.45 -4.97 -4.63
CA VAL A 284 17.75 -3.64 -5.16
C VAL A 284 16.45 -2.84 -5.27
N ALA A 285 16.30 -1.78 -4.49
CA ALA A 285 15.20 -0.83 -4.61
C ALA A 285 15.58 0.22 -5.66
N ILE A 286 14.73 0.42 -6.67
CA ILE A 286 15.04 1.28 -7.82
C ILE A 286 13.91 2.24 -8.20
N ASP A 287 14.26 3.39 -8.73
CA ASP A 287 13.38 4.11 -9.65
C ASP A 287 13.61 3.54 -11.06
N LEU A 288 12.53 3.04 -11.68
CA LEU A 288 12.62 2.46 -13.02
C LEU A 288 12.42 3.54 -14.07
N LEU A 289 13.44 3.77 -14.88
CA LEU A 289 13.41 4.75 -15.97
C LEU A 289 13.30 4.03 -17.32
N ALA A 290 12.27 4.35 -18.09
CA ALA A 290 12.04 3.86 -19.44
C ALA A 290 12.44 4.90 -20.50
N GLU A 291 12.38 4.51 -21.78
CA GLU A 291 12.71 5.37 -22.92
C GLU A 291 14.11 6.01 -22.80
N GLY A 292 15.09 5.25 -22.28
CA GLY A 292 16.45 5.72 -22.10
C GLY A 292 16.62 6.80 -21.01
N GLY A 293 15.67 6.91 -20.07
CA GLY A 293 15.75 7.86 -18.96
C GLY A 293 14.69 8.97 -18.99
N GLN A 294 13.88 9.06 -20.04
CA GLN A 294 12.92 10.15 -20.22
C GLN A 294 11.63 9.97 -19.42
N LEU A 295 11.25 8.72 -19.13
CA LEU A 295 10.02 8.39 -18.44
C LEU A 295 10.33 7.69 -17.12
N ASN A 296 9.83 8.21 -16.00
CA ASN A 296 9.91 7.55 -14.70
C ASN A 296 8.64 6.71 -14.46
N VAL A 297 8.78 5.38 -14.51
CA VAL A 297 7.66 4.44 -14.37
C VAL A 297 6.99 4.59 -13.00
N ASN A 298 7.76 4.86 -11.93
CA ASN A 298 7.24 5.03 -10.58
C ASN A 298 6.26 6.22 -10.52
N ASP A 299 6.65 7.37 -11.10
CA ASP A 299 5.81 8.57 -11.12
C ASP A 299 4.57 8.41 -12.01
N GLU A 300 4.67 7.69 -13.13
CA GLU A 300 3.52 7.44 -14.01
C GLU A 300 2.48 6.53 -13.35
N LEU A 301 2.89 5.52 -12.57
CA LEU A 301 1.97 4.70 -11.79
C LEU A 301 1.23 5.52 -10.72
N ILE A 302 1.92 6.47 -10.09
CA ILE A 302 1.30 7.39 -9.11
C ILE A 302 0.32 8.35 -9.80
N LYS A 303 0.71 8.98 -10.91
CA LYS A 303 -0.18 9.87 -11.68
C LYS A 303 -1.43 9.16 -12.19
N GLY A 304 -1.29 7.88 -12.57
CA GLY A 304 -2.40 7.04 -12.99
C GLY A 304 -3.32 6.57 -11.86
N GLY A 305 -3.00 6.87 -10.59
CA GLY A 305 -3.77 6.43 -9.43
C GLY A 305 -3.65 4.93 -9.10
N TYR A 306 -2.74 4.22 -9.77
CA TYR A 306 -2.49 2.79 -9.56
C TYR A 306 -1.63 2.51 -8.32
N ALA A 307 -0.87 3.51 -7.88
CA ALA A 307 0.06 3.42 -6.77
C ALA A 307 0.07 4.72 -5.96
N ILE A 308 0.51 4.62 -4.71
CA ILE A 308 0.79 5.75 -3.82
C ILE A 308 2.27 5.73 -3.42
N ARG A 309 2.79 6.88 -2.96
CA ARG A 309 4.13 6.93 -2.38
C ARG A 309 4.12 6.30 -1.00
N CYS A 310 5.09 5.45 -0.70
CA CYS A 310 5.27 4.86 0.62
C CYS A 310 6.66 5.18 1.17
N GLU A 311 6.85 5.03 2.48
CA GLU A 311 8.17 5.17 3.08
C GLU A 311 9.03 3.92 2.86
N GLU A 312 10.32 4.17 2.67
CA GLU A 312 11.33 3.11 2.62
C GLU A 312 11.69 2.59 4.02
N SER A 313 12.12 1.34 4.10
CA SER A 313 12.55 0.73 5.36
C SER A 313 13.77 1.46 5.95
N TYR A 314 13.97 1.33 7.26
CA TYR A 314 15.11 1.97 7.94
C TYR A 314 16.46 1.54 7.33
N GLU A 315 16.65 0.25 7.08
CA GLU A 315 17.86 -0.29 6.44
C GLU A 315 18.03 0.23 5.01
N SER A 316 16.93 0.37 4.27
CA SER A 316 16.91 0.94 2.91
C SER A 316 17.36 2.40 2.92
N LYS A 317 16.83 3.21 3.84
CA LYS A 317 17.21 4.62 4.02
C LYS A 317 18.66 4.78 4.47
N MET A 318 19.14 3.91 5.36
CA MET A 318 20.53 3.90 5.80
C MET A 318 21.47 3.60 4.63
N ASN A 319 21.16 2.57 3.83
CA ASN A 319 21.95 2.25 2.65
C ASN A 319 21.92 3.40 1.62
N HIS A 320 20.76 4.03 1.43
CA HIS A 320 20.63 5.21 0.57
C HIS A 320 21.51 6.38 1.03
N ASP A 321 21.56 6.69 2.33
CA ASP A 321 22.41 7.76 2.87
C ASP A 321 23.91 7.47 2.63
N ILE A 322 24.34 6.22 2.77
CA ILE A 322 25.73 5.82 2.46
C ILE A 322 26.02 6.02 0.96
N ARG A 323 25.06 5.71 0.08
CA ARG A 323 25.20 5.90 -1.38
C ARG A 323 25.30 7.38 -1.77
N GLU A 324 24.50 8.25 -1.14
CA GLU A 324 24.58 9.70 -1.36
C GLU A 324 25.94 10.28 -0.92
N MET A 325 26.55 9.69 0.11
CA MET A 325 27.89 10.04 0.58
C MET A 325 29.03 9.27 -0.11
N ALA A 326 28.75 8.45 -1.12
CA ALA A 326 29.76 7.55 -1.67
C ALA A 326 31.00 8.30 -2.20
N ASN A 327 30.85 9.56 -2.63
CA ASN A 327 31.97 10.41 -3.06
C ASN A 327 32.90 10.85 -1.92
N ASP A 328 32.42 10.90 -0.68
CA ASP A 328 33.19 11.29 0.50
C ASP A 328 33.91 10.09 1.14
N LEU A 329 33.53 8.86 0.77
CA LEU A 329 34.12 7.63 1.28
C LEU A 329 35.43 7.31 0.56
N ASN A 330 36.42 6.89 1.34
CA ASN A 330 37.66 6.36 0.77
C ASN A 330 37.46 4.94 0.20
N LEU A 331 38.41 4.47 -0.62
CA LEU A 331 38.33 3.18 -1.29
C LEU A 331 38.19 1.99 -0.32
N ALA A 332 38.81 2.06 0.87
CA ALA A 332 38.71 1.01 1.87
C ALA A 332 37.30 0.93 2.48
N GLN A 333 36.68 2.09 2.75
CA GLN A 333 35.30 2.18 3.24
C GLN A 333 34.30 1.67 2.19
N LYS A 334 34.45 2.07 0.93
CA LYS A 334 33.62 1.56 -0.18
C LYS A 334 33.67 0.04 -0.28
N ARG A 335 34.89 -0.53 -0.26
CA ARG A 335 35.09 -1.99 -0.27
C ARG A 335 34.47 -2.68 0.94
N ALA A 336 34.55 -2.07 2.12
CA ALA A 336 33.94 -2.62 3.33
C ALA A 336 32.41 -2.68 3.21
N HIS A 337 31.76 -1.61 2.74
CA HIS A 337 30.31 -1.58 2.54
C HIS A 337 29.84 -2.52 1.42
N ASN A 338 30.55 -2.59 0.30
CA ASN A 338 30.24 -3.54 -0.77
C ASN A 338 30.32 -4.99 -0.27
N ARG A 339 31.34 -5.30 0.55
CA ARG A 339 31.48 -6.62 1.19
C ARG A 339 30.33 -6.91 2.15
N GLU A 340 29.97 -5.95 3.01
CA GLU A 340 28.83 -6.08 3.93
C GLU A 340 27.51 -6.32 3.19
N GLN A 341 27.28 -5.61 2.08
CA GLN A 341 26.12 -5.79 1.21
C GLN A 341 26.04 -7.22 0.63
N MET A 342 27.17 -7.75 0.18
CA MET A 342 27.26 -9.13 -0.31
C MET A 342 27.05 -10.16 0.80
N GLU A 343 27.62 -9.94 1.98
CA GLU A 343 27.42 -10.81 3.15
C GLU A 343 25.93 -10.86 3.54
N MET A 344 25.26 -9.71 3.62
CA MET A 344 23.82 -9.64 3.89
C MET A 344 22.99 -10.39 2.84
N ALA A 345 23.37 -10.32 1.57
CA ALA A 345 22.70 -11.05 0.50
C ALA A 345 22.96 -12.56 0.57
N TYR A 346 24.17 -12.98 0.96
CA TYR A 346 24.51 -14.39 1.16
C TYR A 346 23.72 -15.02 2.31
N TYR A 347 23.60 -14.35 3.45
CA TYR A 347 22.80 -14.83 4.59
C TYR A 347 21.31 -14.90 4.28
N GLN A 348 20.84 -14.11 3.32
CA GLN A 348 19.47 -14.23 2.82
C GLN A 348 19.26 -15.49 1.97
N LEU A 349 20.34 -16.07 1.41
CA LEU A 349 20.31 -17.25 0.53
C LEU A 349 20.63 -18.57 1.25
N ASN A 350 21.41 -18.54 2.33
CA ASN A 350 21.90 -19.74 3.01
C ASN A 350 21.59 -19.70 4.52
N GLU A 351 20.95 -20.76 5.01
CA GLU A 351 20.59 -20.90 6.42
C GLU A 351 21.46 -21.97 7.11
N ILE A 352 21.84 -21.69 8.36
CA ILE A 352 22.56 -22.64 9.20
C ILE A 352 21.60 -23.74 9.69
N GLU A 353 22.02 -25.01 9.62
CA GLU A 353 21.23 -26.09 10.21
C GLU A 353 21.13 -25.94 11.74
N PRO A 354 19.93 -26.11 12.32
CA PRO A 354 19.76 -25.98 13.76
C PRO A 354 20.41 -27.15 14.52
N PRO A 355 20.90 -26.91 15.75
CA PRO A 355 21.40 -27.96 16.62
C PRO A 355 20.42 -29.12 16.80
N ARG A 356 20.93 -30.35 16.86
CA ARG A 356 20.10 -31.53 17.13
C ARG A 356 19.69 -31.53 18.60
N ALA A 357 18.40 -31.76 18.86
CA ALA A 357 17.85 -31.77 20.22
C ALA A 357 18.56 -32.74 21.19
N LYS A 358 19.15 -33.84 20.67
CA LYS A 358 19.90 -34.83 21.47
C LYS A 358 21.21 -34.28 22.04
N ASP A 359 21.78 -33.26 21.41
CA ASP A 359 23.05 -32.66 21.81
C ASP A 359 22.88 -31.49 22.79
N CYS A 360 21.63 -31.08 23.03
CA CYS A 360 21.26 -30.00 23.92
C CYS A 360 21.08 -30.49 25.37
N ASN A 361 21.45 -29.67 26.35
CA ASN A 361 21.42 -30.03 27.78
C ASN A 361 20.50 -29.14 28.64
N SER A 362 19.94 -28.08 28.05
CA SER A 362 19.07 -27.09 28.70
C SER A 362 18.13 -26.48 27.66
N ASP A 363 17.12 -25.73 28.09
CA ASP A 363 16.22 -24.99 27.21
C ASP A 363 15.95 -23.57 27.76
N VAL A 364 15.50 -22.68 26.88
CA VAL A 364 15.12 -21.32 27.23
C VAL A 364 13.75 -20.98 26.65
N CYS A 365 12.88 -20.36 27.46
CA CYS A 365 11.60 -19.83 27.02
C CYS A 365 11.74 -18.34 26.66
N LEU A 366 11.50 -18.01 25.40
CA LEU A 366 11.59 -16.66 24.87
C LEU A 366 10.30 -15.88 25.13
N LYS A 367 10.45 -14.60 25.49
CA LYS A 367 9.31 -13.69 25.76
C LYS A 367 8.96 -12.87 24.52
N GLY A 368 7.67 -12.79 24.19
CA GLY A 368 7.13 -12.06 23.04
C GLY A 368 6.38 -13.00 22.10
N PRO A 369 6.34 -12.72 20.78
CA PRO A 369 6.87 -11.54 20.09
C PRO A 369 6.20 -10.21 20.48
N HIS A 370 6.99 -9.13 20.54
CA HIS A 370 6.52 -7.76 20.79
C HIS A 370 6.74 -6.86 19.58
N SER A 371 5.90 -5.84 19.40
CA SER A 371 6.14 -4.79 18.42
C SER A 371 6.09 -3.41 19.09
N PRO A 372 7.04 -2.50 18.79
CA PRO A 372 6.92 -1.11 19.23
C PRO A 372 5.80 -0.35 18.49
N LEU A 373 5.23 -0.96 17.45
CA LEU A 373 4.15 -0.41 16.64
C LEU A 373 2.75 -0.78 17.18
N GLU A 374 2.65 -1.46 18.33
CA GLU A 374 1.36 -1.77 18.96
C GLU A 374 0.65 -0.47 19.36
N THR A 375 -0.56 -0.27 18.85
CA THR A 375 -1.35 0.95 19.11
C THR A 375 -2.44 0.73 20.13
N THR A 376 -2.79 1.82 20.81
CA THR A 376 -3.93 1.90 21.73
C THR A 376 -5.03 2.72 21.09
N VAL A 377 -6.26 2.46 21.51
CA VAL A 377 -7.45 3.18 21.04
C VAL A 377 -7.94 4.08 22.16
N HIS A 378 -8.43 5.25 21.79
CA HIS A 378 -9.02 6.23 22.69
C HIS A 378 -10.38 6.67 22.16
N THR A 379 -11.26 7.09 23.06
CA THR A 379 -12.58 7.62 22.72
C THR A 379 -12.46 9.11 22.44
N MET A 380 -13.27 9.62 21.51
CA MET A 380 -13.32 11.04 21.18
C MET A 380 -14.48 11.79 21.87
N MET A 381 -15.41 11.08 22.51
CA MET A 381 -16.54 11.68 23.21
C MET A 381 -16.12 12.34 24.52
N TYR A 382 -16.77 13.45 24.87
CA TYR A 382 -16.50 14.19 26.10
C TYR A 382 -16.61 13.31 27.36
N ALA A 383 -17.70 12.54 27.50
CA ALA A 383 -17.98 11.77 28.72
C ALA A 383 -17.02 10.59 28.96
N SER A 384 -16.33 10.11 27.93
CA SER A 384 -15.49 8.91 28.01
C SER A 384 -14.02 9.14 27.67
N ARG A 385 -13.59 10.39 27.47
CA ARG A 385 -12.22 10.74 27.04
C ARG A 385 -11.10 10.12 27.89
N ASP A 386 -11.34 9.96 29.20
CA ASP A 386 -10.36 9.46 30.16
C ASP A 386 -10.53 7.96 30.47
N ILE A 387 -11.52 7.29 29.85
CA ILE A 387 -11.81 5.88 30.11
C ILE A 387 -10.93 4.99 29.21
N PRO A 388 -10.15 4.06 29.77
CA PRO A 388 -9.33 3.14 28.98
C PRO A 388 -10.20 2.24 28.11
N VAL A 389 -9.78 2.07 26.84
CA VAL A 389 -10.46 1.22 25.86
C VAL A 389 -9.66 -0.05 25.63
N THR A 390 -10.35 -1.18 25.58
CA THR A 390 -9.76 -2.48 25.25
C THR A 390 -10.54 -3.13 24.11
N ILE A 391 -9.84 -3.85 23.24
CA ILE A 391 -10.47 -4.62 22.17
C ILE A 391 -10.57 -6.06 22.61
N GLU A 392 -11.74 -6.66 22.41
CA GLU A 392 -11.96 -8.05 22.77
C GLU A 392 -11.01 -8.99 22.01
N TRP A 393 -10.52 -10.03 22.70
CA TRP A 393 -9.50 -10.93 22.17
C TRP A 393 -9.96 -11.73 20.95
N ASN A 394 -11.26 -11.93 20.77
CA ASN A 394 -11.83 -12.63 19.61
C ASN A 394 -12.11 -11.69 18.42
N SER A 395 -11.96 -10.37 18.59
CA SER A 395 -12.14 -9.41 17.51
C SER A 395 -10.99 -9.49 16.49
N VAL A 396 -11.31 -9.23 15.22
CA VAL A 396 -10.34 -9.20 14.11
C VAL A 396 -9.18 -8.25 14.44
N ASN A 397 -9.51 -7.05 14.91
CA ASN A 397 -8.54 -6.01 15.29
C ASN A 397 -8.05 -6.11 16.75
N SER A 398 -8.03 -7.31 17.34
CA SER A 398 -7.47 -7.53 18.69
C SER A 398 -5.96 -7.30 18.79
N VAL A 399 -5.26 -7.33 17.65
CA VAL A 399 -3.88 -6.86 17.50
C VAL A 399 -3.92 -5.66 16.55
N LEU A 400 -3.71 -4.46 17.09
CA LEU A 400 -3.58 -3.25 16.30
C LEU A 400 -2.11 -2.86 16.18
N LEU A 401 -1.68 -2.60 14.94
CA LEU A 401 -0.34 -2.12 14.64
C LEU A 401 -0.39 -0.89 13.75
N ASP A 402 0.42 0.10 14.09
CA ASP A 402 0.70 1.23 13.22
C ASP A 402 1.75 0.82 12.19
N THR A 403 1.29 0.55 10.97
CA THR A 403 2.11 0.22 9.81
C THR A 403 2.84 1.43 9.23
N GLU A 404 2.38 2.64 9.56
CA GLU A 404 2.91 3.89 9.00
C GLU A 404 3.12 4.93 10.12
N PRO A 405 3.96 4.67 11.14
CA PRO A 405 4.13 5.56 12.30
C PRO A 405 4.71 6.94 11.95
N GLN A 406 5.29 7.08 10.76
CA GLN A 406 5.70 8.34 10.16
C GLN A 406 4.52 9.26 9.81
N GLU A 407 3.38 8.68 9.46
CA GLU A 407 2.17 9.35 9.00
C GLU A 407 1.25 9.51 10.21
N LYS A 408 1.32 10.68 10.83
CA LYS A 408 0.62 10.95 12.08
C LYS A 408 -0.82 11.38 11.84
N TYR A 409 -1.55 10.61 11.04
CA TYR A 409 -2.97 10.82 10.84
C TYR A 409 -3.79 10.12 11.93
N LEU A 410 -4.92 10.70 12.28
CA LEU A 410 -5.95 10.09 13.10
C LEU A 410 -6.58 8.94 12.31
N ARG A 411 -6.46 7.73 12.87
CA ARG A 411 -7.08 6.52 12.34
C ARG A 411 -8.42 6.28 13.02
N LEU A 412 -9.44 5.90 12.25
CA LEU A 412 -10.76 5.59 12.76
C LEU A 412 -10.93 4.07 12.94
N LEU A 413 -11.35 3.66 14.14
CA LEU A 413 -11.78 2.30 14.43
C LEU A 413 -13.27 2.30 14.73
N VAL A 414 -14.03 1.49 14.00
CA VAL A 414 -15.48 1.32 14.22
C VAL A 414 -15.71 0.02 14.97
N ALA A 415 -16.52 0.05 16.02
CA ALA A 415 -16.95 -1.13 16.76
C ALA A 415 -18.41 -1.43 16.45
N GLY A 416 -18.75 -2.70 16.21
CA GLY A 416 -20.14 -3.12 16.09
C GLY A 416 -20.87 -3.15 17.43
N ASP A 417 -20.13 -3.30 18.53
CA ASP A 417 -20.67 -3.24 19.89
C ASP A 417 -19.64 -2.67 20.87
N VAL A 418 -20.13 -1.89 21.84
CA VAL A 418 -19.33 -1.22 22.87
C VAL A 418 -19.92 -1.56 24.24
N GLY A 419 -19.19 -2.37 25.02
CA GLY A 419 -19.56 -2.68 26.40
C GLY A 419 -18.74 -1.88 27.41
N SER A 420 -19.34 -1.51 28.54
CA SER A 420 -18.63 -1.04 29.72
C SER A 420 -18.60 -2.10 30.81
N ASN A 421 -17.64 -2.01 31.73
CA ASN A 421 -17.69 -2.80 32.96
C ASN A 421 -18.69 -2.19 33.95
N GLU A 422 -19.06 -2.94 34.99
CA GLU A 422 -20.07 -2.52 36.00
C GLU A 422 -19.76 -1.17 36.66
N GLY A 423 -18.47 -0.80 36.78
CA GLY A 423 -18.03 0.49 37.34
C GLY A 423 -17.84 1.62 36.32
N ASN A 424 -18.13 1.38 35.03
CA ASN A 424 -17.84 2.30 33.92
C ASN A 424 -16.39 2.83 33.86
N THR A 425 -15.43 2.03 34.36
CA THR A 425 -14.00 2.37 34.41
C THR A 425 -13.23 1.82 33.20
N ARG A 426 -13.85 0.99 32.35
CA ARG A 426 -13.21 0.46 31.14
C ARG A 426 -14.24 0.16 30.05
N LEU A 427 -13.92 0.56 28.82
CA LEU A 427 -14.69 0.21 27.63
C LEU A 427 -14.08 -1.02 26.94
N THR A 428 -14.94 -1.89 26.41
CA THR A 428 -14.58 -3.08 25.65
C THR A 428 -15.26 -3.01 24.29
N LEU A 429 -14.46 -2.95 23.22
CA LEU A 429 -14.94 -2.91 21.84
C LEU A 429 -15.01 -4.33 21.25
N ARG A 430 -16.11 -4.65 20.59
CA ARG A 430 -16.34 -5.93 19.91
C ARG A 430 -16.66 -5.70 18.43
N HIS A 431 -16.44 -6.74 17.61
CA HIS A 431 -16.69 -6.71 16.17
C HIS A 431 -16.09 -5.46 15.51
N THR A 432 -14.78 -5.25 15.73
CA THR A 432 -14.12 -4.01 15.34
C THR A 432 -13.58 -4.05 13.92
N THR A 433 -13.73 -2.94 13.20
CA THR A 433 -13.23 -2.72 11.84
C THR A 433 -12.34 -1.48 11.82
N LEU A 434 -11.10 -1.63 11.36
CA LEU A 434 -10.16 -0.53 11.16
C LEU A 434 -10.43 0.11 9.79
N MET A 435 -10.70 1.41 9.78
CA MET A 435 -10.94 2.16 8.55
C MET A 435 -9.62 2.45 7.83
N PRO A 436 -9.62 2.60 6.49
CA PRO A 436 -8.42 2.94 5.74
C PRO A 436 -7.82 4.28 6.20
N ASN A 437 -6.50 4.38 6.11
CA ASN A 437 -5.74 5.57 6.49
C ASN A 437 -5.89 6.69 5.43
N ILE A 438 -7.07 7.28 5.32
CA ILE A 438 -7.34 8.40 4.41
C ILE A 438 -7.13 9.72 5.19
N PRO A 439 -6.28 10.65 4.72
CA PRO A 439 -6.03 11.91 5.40
C PRO A 439 -7.30 12.74 5.65
N GLY A 440 -7.56 13.09 6.91
CA GLY A 440 -8.74 13.84 7.34
C GLY A 440 -10.05 13.03 7.39
N LEU A 441 -10.00 11.70 7.21
CA LEU A 441 -11.20 10.85 7.18
C LEU A 441 -12.07 10.96 8.44
N PRO A 442 -11.54 10.97 9.67
CA PRO A 442 -12.38 11.15 10.86
C PRO A 442 -13.18 12.45 10.82
N ALA A 443 -12.56 13.56 10.39
CA ALA A 443 -13.22 14.85 10.25
C ALA A 443 -14.27 14.84 9.12
N ILE A 444 -13.95 14.26 7.96
CA ILE A 444 -14.88 14.16 6.83
C ILE A 444 -16.13 13.36 7.24
N ILE A 445 -15.95 12.20 7.88
CA ILE A 445 -17.07 11.37 8.33
C ILE A 445 -17.90 12.12 9.39
N ALA A 446 -17.26 12.74 10.37
CA ALA A 446 -17.96 13.51 11.39
C ALA A 446 -18.79 14.64 10.75
N LEU A 447 -18.21 15.42 9.84
CA LEU A 447 -18.90 16.51 9.14
C LEU A 447 -20.00 16.01 8.19
N LEU A 448 -19.88 14.84 7.58
CA LEU A 448 -20.93 14.30 6.73
C LEU A 448 -22.19 13.97 7.53
N PHE A 449 -22.04 13.38 8.72
CA PHE A 449 -23.17 12.79 9.45
C PHE A 449 -23.57 13.53 10.73
N CYS A 450 -22.81 14.53 11.18
CA CYS A 450 -23.17 15.27 12.39
C CYS A 450 -24.45 16.10 12.17
N PRO A 451 -25.28 16.28 13.22
CA PRO A 451 -26.41 17.20 13.16
C PRO A 451 -25.93 18.65 13.01
N VAL A 452 -25.05 19.10 13.92
CA VAL A 452 -24.47 20.44 13.91
C VAL A 452 -22.96 20.33 14.04
N ALA A 453 -22.23 21.17 13.28
CA ALA A 453 -20.80 21.36 13.46
C ALA A 453 -20.40 22.83 13.55
N GLU A 454 -19.36 23.09 14.33
CA GLU A 454 -18.67 24.37 14.38
C GLU A 454 -17.19 24.14 14.03
N LEU A 455 -16.77 24.63 12.86
CA LEU A 455 -15.39 24.54 12.39
C LEU A 455 -14.51 25.56 13.12
N ARG A 456 -13.23 25.23 13.33
CA ARG A 456 -12.25 26.13 13.95
C ARG A 456 -11.02 26.30 13.07
N ARG A 457 -10.48 27.51 13.03
CA ARG A 457 -9.24 27.86 12.31
C ARG A 457 -8.07 28.04 13.26
N ASN A 458 -6.86 27.92 12.72
CA ASN A 458 -5.67 28.38 13.43
C ASN A 458 -5.69 29.92 13.61
N PRO A 459 -4.89 30.48 14.53
CA PRO A 459 -4.86 31.93 14.77
C PRO A 459 -4.50 32.77 13.53
N ALA A 460 -3.78 32.20 12.57
CA ALA A 460 -3.43 32.87 11.31
C ALA A 460 -4.56 32.82 10.26
N GLY A 461 -5.64 32.08 10.51
CA GLY A 461 -6.76 31.88 9.59
C GLY A 461 -6.38 31.13 8.30
N THR A 462 -5.26 30.41 8.28
CA THR A 462 -4.72 29.76 7.06
C THR A 462 -5.23 28.33 6.85
N ARG A 463 -5.79 27.69 7.88
CA ARG A 463 -6.34 26.33 7.81
C ARG A 463 -7.37 26.07 8.89
N TYR A 464 -8.24 25.07 8.67
CA TYR A 464 -9.03 24.46 9.74
C TYR A 464 -8.15 23.54 10.60
N VAL A 465 -8.45 23.48 11.90
CA VAL A 465 -7.67 22.72 12.88
C VAL A 465 -8.51 21.77 13.73
N SER A 466 -9.79 22.06 13.92
CA SER A 466 -10.72 21.15 14.59
C SER A 466 -12.17 21.46 14.21
N ALA A 467 -13.07 20.52 14.50
CA ALA A 467 -14.51 20.68 14.38
C ALA A 467 -15.19 20.16 15.66
N LEU A 468 -16.03 20.98 16.29
CA LEU A 468 -16.94 20.52 17.33
C LEU A 468 -18.22 20.02 16.68
N CYS A 469 -18.55 18.75 16.88
CA CYS A 469 -19.71 18.08 16.30
C CYS A 469 -20.65 17.59 17.40
N GLY A 470 -21.95 17.72 17.22
CA GLY A 470 -22.93 17.26 18.20
C GLY A 470 -24.36 17.68 17.86
N LEU A 471 -25.22 17.75 18.88
CA LEU A 471 -26.58 18.28 18.74
C LEU A 471 -26.63 19.82 18.70
N GLY A 472 -25.49 20.48 18.92
CA GLY A 472 -25.38 21.93 18.96
C GLY A 472 -25.71 22.51 20.32
N SER A 473 -26.10 23.80 20.31
CA SER A 473 -26.33 24.58 21.52
C SER A 473 -27.58 25.44 21.46
N ALA A 474 -28.06 25.84 22.64
CA ALA A 474 -29.02 26.92 22.78
C ALA A 474 -28.41 28.27 22.35
N GLU A 475 -29.24 29.29 22.17
CA GLU A 475 -28.79 30.64 21.79
C GLU A 475 -27.72 31.23 22.72
N CYS A 476 -27.77 30.87 24.01
CA CYS A 476 -26.79 31.28 25.01
C CYS A 476 -25.45 30.51 24.95
N GLY A 477 -25.25 29.63 23.97
CA GLY A 477 -24.04 28.81 23.81
C GLY A 477 -24.00 27.55 24.68
N ARG A 478 -25.05 27.28 25.47
CA ARG A 478 -25.13 26.08 26.30
C ARG A 478 -25.36 24.82 25.44
N PRO A 479 -24.50 23.79 25.52
CA PRO A 479 -24.67 22.55 24.76
C PRO A 479 -25.97 21.83 25.14
N TYR A 480 -26.64 21.24 24.15
CA TYR A 480 -27.84 20.43 24.41
C TYR A 480 -27.51 19.08 25.05
N LEU A 481 -26.42 18.44 24.63
CA LEU A 481 -26.02 17.10 25.09
C LEU A 481 -24.48 16.98 25.18
N PRO A 482 -23.85 17.69 26.13
CA PRO A 482 -22.39 17.82 26.20
C PRO A 482 -21.64 16.50 26.30
N GLU A 483 -22.23 15.47 26.93
CA GLU A 483 -21.63 14.14 27.05
C GLU A 483 -21.35 13.45 25.70
N HIS A 484 -22.12 13.79 24.66
CA HIS A 484 -22.02 13.20 23.31
C HIS A 484 -21.34 14.15 22.32
N ASP A 485 -20.96 15.35 22.75
CA ASP A 485 -20.19 16.26 21.91
C ASP A 485 -18.83 15.64 21.57
N LEU A 486 -18.47 15.78 20.30
CA LEU A 486 -17.30 15.20 19.67
C LEU A 486 -16.41 16.33 19.18
N LEU A 487 -15.22 16.46 19.76
CA LEU A 487 -14.18 17.33 19.22
C LEU A 487 -13.26 16.52 18.31
N VAL A 488 -13.31 16.81 17.01
CA VAL A 488 -12.49 16.14 16.00
C VAL A 488 -11.35 17.06 15.59
N ASP A 489 -10.11 16.61 15.75
CA ASP A 489 -8.97 17.33 15.20
C ASP A 489 -8.89 17.15 13.68
N ILE A 490 -8.52 18.22 12.98
CA ILE A 490 -8.31 18.24 11.54
C ILE A 490 -6.80 18.23 11.29
N ASP A 491 -6.29 17.04 11.01
CA ASP A 491 -4.87 16.70 10.84
C ASP A 491 -4.40 16.74 9.37
N ALA A 492 -5.26 17.24 8.48
CA ALA A 492 -4.99 17.35 7.04
C ALA A 492 -5.54 18.67 6.48
N ASP A 493 -4.98 19.14 5.36
CA ASP A 493 -5.47 20.35 4.68
C ASP A 493 -6.90 20.15 4.14
N LEU A 494 -7.89 20.60 4.91
CA LEU A 494 -9.30 20.69 4.51
C LEU A 494 -9.58 22.10 3.98
N THR A 495 -10.07 22.20 2.76
CA THR A 495 -10.34 23.48 2.07
C THR A 495 -11.81 23.85 2.11
N VAL A 496 -12.14 25.12 1.84
CA VAL A 496 -13.54 25.58 1.70
C VAL A 496 -14.28 24.76 0.63
N ASP A 497 -13.61 24.42 -0.47
CA ASP A 497 -14.17 23.55 -1.53
C ASP A 497 -14.51 22.14 -1.02
N ASP A 498 -13.73 21.59 -0.07
CA ASP A 498 -14.05 20.31 0.55
C ASP A 498 -15.32 20.41 1.40
N ILE A 499 -15.50 21.52 2.14
CA ILE A 499 -16.73 21.78 2.90
C ILE A 499 -17.92 21.94 1.95
N GLY A 500 -17.73 22.60 0.80
CA GLY A 500 -18.73 22.70 -0.25
C GLY A 500 -19.18 21.33 -0.79
N LEU A 501 -18.25 20.42 -1.05
CA LEU A 501 -18.58 19.04 -1.44
C LEU A 501 -19.31 18.27 -0.34
N ILE A 502 -18.91 18.45 0.93
CA ILE A 502 -19.61 17.85 2.09
C ILE A 502 -21.05 18.37 2.16
N ASN A 503 -21.25 19.68 2.03
CA ASN A 503 -22.57 20.30 2.02
C ASN A 503 -23.43 19.81 0.85
N HIS A 504 -22.83 19.63 -0.33
CA HIS A 504 -23.56 19.08 -1.47
C HIS A 504 -24.03 17.64 -1.19
N ILE A 505 -23.18 16.79 -0.61
CA ILE A 505 -23.58 15.43 -0.20
C ILE A 505 -24.69 15.49 0.86
N ARG A 506 -24.56 16.34 1.88
CA ARG A 506 -25.58 16.52 2.93
C ARG A 506 -26.92 16.95 2.34
N HIS A 507 -26.91 17.90 1.41
CA HIS A 507 -28.10 18.34 0.69
C HIS A 507 -28.75 17.19 -0.10
N LEU A 508 -27.95 16.41 -0.85
CA LEU A 508 -28.47 15.26 -1.61
C LEU A 508 -29.04 14.17 -0.70
N MET A 509 -28.41 13.92 0.45
CA MET A 509 -28.92 12.99 1.45
C MET A 509 -30.26 13.47 2.03
N ASP A 510 -30.34 14.74 2.39
CA ASP A 510 -31.57 15.34 2.93
C ASP A 510 -32.69 15.31 1.91
N TYR A 511 -32.40 15.67 0.66
CA TYR A 511 -33.35 15.60 -0.46
C TYR A 511 -33.94 14.18 -0.68
N MET A 512 -33.14 13.13 -0.43
CA MET A 512 -33.61 11.73 -0.51
C MET A 512 -34.47 11.31 0.68
N MET A 513 -34.27 11.92 1.85
CA MET A 513 -35.01 11.62 3.08
C MET A 513 -36.20 12.56 3.33
N TYR A 514 -36.25 13.70 2.63
CA TYR A 514 -37.25 14.73 2.84
C TYR A 514 -38.66 14.20 2.65
N CYS A 515 -39.47 14.39 3.69
CA CYS A 515 -40.90 14.11 3.73
C CYS A 515 -41.62 15.45 4.00
N GLY A 516 -42.58 15.82 3.15
CA GLY A 516 -43.39 17.01 3.38
C GLY A 516 -44.31 16.84 4.60
N ASP A 517 -44.91 17.94 5.05
CA ASP A 517 -45.85 17.91 6.19
C ASP A 517 -46.98 16.89 5.96
N GLY A 518 -47.11 15.94 6.89
CA GLY A 518 -48.10 14.86 6.84
C GLY A 518 -47.72 13.66 5.95
N GLN A 519 -46.47 13.58 5.47
CA GLN A 519 -45.96 12.42 4.74
C GLN A 519 -45.03 11.57 5.61
N ASP A 520 -45.27 10.26 5.65
CA ASP A 520 -44.42 9.31 6.37
C ASP A 520 -43.25 8.77 5.51
N GLN A 521 -43.30 8.99 4.19
CA GLN A 521 -42.30 8.53 3.24
C GLN A 521 -42.06 9.57 2.12
N PRO A 522 -40.83 9.64 1.57
CA PRO A 522 -40.52 10.55 0.46
C PRO A 522 -41.35 10.22 -0.81
N ILE A 523 -41.80 11.25 -1.53
CA ILE A 523 -42.63 11.12 -2.75
C ILE A 523 -41.86 10.44 -3.91
N ALA A 524 -42.35 9.34 -4.47
CA ALA A 524 -41.64 8.57 -5.50
C ALA A 524 -41.52 9.24 -6.89
N ASP A 525 -42.17 10.39 -7.10
CA ASP A 525 -42.51 10.93 -8.43
C ASP A 525 -41.45 11.89 -9.04
N ASP A 526 -40.19 11.75 -8.63
CA ASP A 526 -39.11 12.63 -9.09
C ASP A 526 -38.10 11.86 -9.98
N ASN A 527 -38.02 12.27 -11.25
CA ASN A 527 -37.11 11.70 -12.25
C ASN A 527 -35.63 11.85 -11.89
N PHE A 528 -35.28 12.79 -11.01
CA PHE A 528 -33.90 13.04 -10.58
C PHE A 528 -33.44 12.07 -9.47
N ARG A 529 -34.35 11.64 -8.59
CA ARG A 529 -34.04 10.76 -7.42
C ARG A 529 -33.26 9.50 -7.76
N PRO A 530 -33.54 8.75 -8.85
CA PRO A 530 -32.75 7.57 -9.21
C PRO A 530 -31.27 7.88 -9.50
N GLY A 531 -30.94 9.09 -9.92
CA GLY A 531 -29.57 9.52 -10.22
C GLY A 531 -28.77 10.01 -9.01
N VAL A 532 -29.45 10.40 -7.92
CA VAL A 532 -28.83 10.99 -6.72
C VAL A 532 -27.79 10.08 -6.05
N PRO A 533 -28.02 8.76 -5.86
CA PRO A 533 -26.99 7.88 -5.30
C PRO A 533 -25.69 7.89 -6.12
N GLY A 534 -25.78 8.02 -7.45
CA GLY A 534 -24.62 8.13 -8.33
C GLY A 534 -23.84 9.44 -8.13
N LEU A 535 -24.53 10.55 -7.89
CA LEU A 535 -23.93 11.84 -7.57
C LEU A 535 -23.25 11.82 -6.19
N ILE A 536 -23.94 11.31 -5.16
CA ILE A 536 -23.37 11.13 -3.82
C ILE A 536 -22.10 10.31 -3.90
N HIS A 537 -22.13 9.17 -4.62
CA HIS A 537 -20.96 8.33 -4.80
C HIS A 537 -19.82 9.07 -5.52
N LYS A 538 -20.12 9.82 -6.59
CA LYS A 538 -19.12 10.61 -7.32
C LYS A 538 -18.43 11.63 -6.42
N ASP A 539 -19.20 12.40 -5.64
CA ASP A 539 -18.67 13.48 -4.80
C ASP A 539 -17.94 12.92 -3.58
N LEU A 540 -18.46 11.85 -2.98
CA LEU A 540 -17.76 11.13 -1.92
C LEU A 540 -16.42 10.59 -2.43
N MET A 541 -16.38 9.99 -3.62
CA MET A 541 -15.12 9.51 -4.21
C MET A 541 -14.17 10.66 -4.55
N ALA A 542 -14.67 11.81 -4.99
CA ALA A 542 -13.84 13.00 -5.21
C ALA A 542 -13.20 13.48 -3.89
N LEU A 543 -13.96 13.50 -2.79
CA LEU A 543 -13.47 13.83 -1.46
C LEU A 543 -12.44 12.82 -0.96
N LEU A 544 -12.72 11.51 -1.06
CA LEU A 544 -11.87 10.45 -0.52
C LEU A 544 -10.58 10.23 -1.33
N ARG A 545 -10.61 10.45 -2.65
CA ARG A 545 -9.43 10.32 -3.53
C ARG A 545 -8.53 11.56 -3.52
N LYS A 546 -8.98 12.68 -2.97
CA LYS A 546 -8.18 13.92 -2.89
C LYS A 546 -7.00 13.69 -1.95
N ARG A 547 -5.79 13.85 -2.48
CA ARG A 547 -4.55 13.84 -1.67
C ARG A 547 -4.50 15.11 -0.82
N ARG A 548 -4.54 14.97 0.50
CA ARG A 548 -4.39 16.08 1.45
C ARG A 548 -3.05 15.96 2.17
N LYS A 549 -2.46 17.09 2.51
CA LYS A 549 -1.16 17.15 3.20
C LYS A 549 -1.37 17.02 4.70
N HIS A 550 -0.52 16.23 5.36
CA HIS A 550 -0.50 16.14 6.81
C HIS A 550 -0.16 17.47 7.47
N ARG A 551 -0.91 17.76 8.54
CA ARG A 551 -0.85 18.98 9.31
C ARG A 551 -0.85 18.61 10.79
N GLN A 552 0.12 19.13 11.54
CA GLN A 552 0.15 18.87 12.99
C GLN A 552 -1.13 19.44 13.64
N PRO A 553 -1.76 18.72 14.58
CA PRO A 553 -2.87 19.26 15.36
C PRO A 553 -2.46 20.54 16.10
N GLU A 554 -3.36 21.52 16.13
CA GLU A 554 -3.21 22.76 16.89
C GLU A 554 -4.35 22.87 17.89
N CYS A 555 -4.04 23.17 19.15
CA CYS A 555 -5.06 23.43 20.15
C CYS A 555 -5.66 24.81 19.94
N VAL A 556 -6.99 24.88 19.89
CA VAL A 556 -7.73 26.14 19.88
C VAL A 556 -8.25 26.42 21.30
N PRO A 557 -8.08 27.64 21.82
CA PRO A 557 -8.75 28.04 23.06
C PRO A 557 -10.25 27.82 22.94
N GLN A 558 -10.90 27.37 24.01
CA GLN A 558 -12.37 27.20 24.04
C GLN A 558 -12.90 26.22 22.98
N ALA A 559 -12.09 25.25 22.54
CA ALA A 559 -12.49 24.25 21.54
C ALA A 559 -13.65 23.31 21.96
N TRP A 560 -14.14 23.42 23.19
CA TRP A 560 -15.32 22.68 23.67
C TRP A 560 -16.54 23.57 23.87
N GLU A 561 -16.40 24.87 23.62
CA GLU A 561 -17.50 25.83 23.74
C GLU A 561 -18.15 25.99 22.36
N TRP A 562 -19.47 25.88 22.33
CA TRP A 562 -20.27 26.22 21.17
C TRP A 562 -20.45 27.74 21.05
N ARG A 563 -20.69 28.22 19.84
CA ARG A 563 -20.78 29.65 19.48
C ARG A 563 -19.52 30.41 19.88
N SER A 564 -18.36 29.76 19.75
CA SER A 564 -17.04 30.35 19.99
C SER A 564 -16.57 31.22 18.82
N VAL A 565 -17.09 30.96 17.62
CA VAL A 565 -16.82 31.71 16.40
C VAL A 565 -17.91 32.78 16.18
N PRO A 566 -17.55 34.06 15.96
CA PRO A 566 -18.51 35.10 15.63
C PRO A 566 -19.22 34.83 14.29
N GLU A 567 -20.54 35.08 14.22
CA GLU A 567 -21.34 34.85 13.00
C GLU A 567 -20.84 35.67 11.80
N GLU A 568 -20.26 36.85 12.04
CA GLU A 568 -19.68 37.74 11.01
C GLU A 568 -18.46 37.12 10.28
N GLU A 569 -17.81 36.13 10.88
CA GLU A 569 -16.67 35.42 10.27
C GLU A 569 -17.09 34.22 9.40
N LEU A 570 -18.38 33.86 9.44
CA LEU A 570 -18.92 32.73 8.69
C LEU A 570 -19.25 33.15 7.25
N LEU A 571 -18.93 32.28 6.30
CA LEU A 571 -19.32 32.48 4.91
C LEU A 571 -20.81 32.18 4.73
N GLU A 572 -21.47 33.04 3.94
CA GLU A 572 -22.86 32.83 3.55
C GLU A 572 -22.99 31.67 2.55
N ILE A 573 -24.05 30.89 2.71
CA ILE A 573 -24.40 29.83 1.78
C ILE A 573 -25.18 30.47 0.63
N SER A 574 -24.55 30.52 -0.54
CA SER A 574 -25.02 31.28 -1.71
C SER A 574 -26.20 30.67 -2.48
N VAL A 575 -26.71 29.50 -2.07
CA VAL A 575 -27.81 28.80 -2.75
C VAL A 575 -29.01 28.66 -1.81
N PRO A 576 -29.97 29.61 -1.84
CA PRO A 576 -31.13 29.62 -0.94
C PRO A 576 -31.94 28.32 -0.95
N ASP A 577 -32.18 27.75 -2.13
CA ASP A 577 -32.92 26.48 -2.29
C ASP A 577 -32.26 25.29 -1.57
N MET A 578 -30.93 25.31 -1.44
CA MET A 578 -30.22 24.29 -0.68
C MET A 578 -30.42 24.44 0.83
N VAL A 579 -30.55 25.69 1.32
CA VAL A 579 -30.76 26.01 2.73
C VAL A 579 -32.19 25.70 3.15
N GLU A 580 -33.18 26.05 2.34
CA GLU A 580 -34.60 25.78 2.64
C GLU A 580 -34.91 24.28 2.74
N ARG A 581 -34.16 23.45 2.00
CA ARG A 581 -34.33 21.99 1.99
C ARG A 581 -33.41 21.23 2.95
N ALA A 582 -32.52 21.93 3.67
CA ALA A 582 -31.57 21.33 4.62
C ALA A 582 -32.19 21.23 6.03
N VAL A 583 -33.16 20.34 6.19
CA VAL A 583 -33.92 20.12 7.43
C VAL A 583 -33.26 19.10 8.34
N VAL A 584 -32.86 17.93 7.81
CA VAL A 584 -32.26 16.84 8.62
C VAL A 584 -30.77 17.04 8.77
N TYR A 585 -30.10 17.51 7.72
CA TYR A 585 -28.67 17.78 7.72
C TYR A 585 -28.38 19.25 7.40
N PRO A 586 -28.40 20.13 8.42
CA PRO A 586 -28.01 21.52 8.27
C PRO A 586 -26.67 21.65 7.55
N LEU A 587 -26.59 22.61 6.63
CA LEU A 587 -25.36 22.87 5.89
C LEU A 587 -24.34 23.57 6.77
N HIS A 588 -23.07 23.23 6.60
CA HIS A 588 -21.98 23.83 7.35
C HIS A 588 -21.65 25.21 6.79
N ALA A 589 -21.52 26.21 7.66
CA ALA A 589 -21.02 27.54 7.30
C ALA A 589 -19.52 27.62 7.61
N PRO A 590 -18.62 27.45 6.60
CA PRO A 590 -17.19 27.55 6.82
C PRO A 590 -16.76 29.01 7.04
N MET A 591 -15.69 29.22 7.80
CA MET A 591 -14.96 30.49 7.77
C MET A 591 -14.00 30.53 6.58
N GLU A 592 -13.73 31.71 6.00
CA GLU A 592 -12.76 31.87 4.91
C GLU A 592 -11.34 31.40 5.31
N LEU A 593 -10.53 30.91 4.38
CA LEU A 593 -9.13 30.60 4.65
C LEU A 593 -8.21 31.57 3.91
N TYR A 594 -7.24 32.13 4.62
CA TYR A 594 -6.27 33.07 4.06
C TYR A 594 -4.98 32.36 3.60
N PRO A 595 -4.39 32.74 2.45
CA PRO A 595 -3.13 32.17 2.03
C PRO A 595 -2.00 32.54 2.99
N VAL A 596 -1.06 31.62 3.20
CA VAL A 596 0.15 31.91 3.99
C VAL A 596 0.91 33.08 3.35
N GLY A 597 1.28 34.06 4.18
CA GLY A 597 2.02 35.23 3.74
C GLY A 597 3.28 34.87 2.96
N ARG A 598 3.49 35.53 1.80
CA ARG A 598 4.61 35.22 0.90
C ARG A 598 5.98 35.33 1.58
N ASP A 599 6.14 36.33 2.45
CA ASP A 599 7.41 36.58 3.13
C ASP A 599 7.73 35.46 4.13
N ALA A 600 6.72 34.96 4.84
CA ALA A 600 6.85 33.80 5.72
C ALA A 600 7.22 32.52 4.95
N LEU A 601 6.63 32.30 3.77
CA LEU A 601 7.01 31.17 2.91
C LEU A 601 8.45 31.28 2.37
N LEU A 602 8.90 32.49 2.03
CA LEU A 602 10.27 32.72 1.58
C LEU A 602 11.29 32.51 2.71
N GLU A 603 10.96 32.94 3.91
CA GLU A 603 11.79 32.73 5.10
C GLU A 603 11.89 31.24 5.44
N LEU A 604 10.76 30.53 5.50
CA LEU A 604 10.73 29.07 5.71
C LEU A 604 11.54 28.32 4.64
N LYS A 605 11.44 28.74 3.37
CA LYS A 605 12.25 28.16 2.30
C LYS A 605 13.74 28.37 2.54
N LYS A 606 14.15 29.60 2.87
CA LYS A 606 15.55 29.95 3.12
C LYS A 606 16.11 29.13 4.28
N GLU A 607 15.36 28.99 5.36
CA GLU A 607 15.76 28.19 6.53
C GLU A 607 15.86 26.70 6.19
N ASN A 608 14.94 26.18 5.39
CA ASN A 608 14.97 24.79 4.94
C ASN A 608 16.16 24.51 4.02
N ASP A 609 16.46 25.42 3.07
CA ASP A 609 17.63 25.33 2.19
C ASP A 609 18.94 25.38 3.01
N GLN A 610 18.99 26.24 4.04
CA GLN A 610 20.11 26.31 4.98
C GLN A 610 20.27 25.02 5.79
N LEU A 611 19.18 24.42 6.27
CA LEU A 611 19.20 23.15 6.99
C LEU A 611 19.74 22.03 6.09
N LYS A 612 19.27 21.94 4.84
CA LYS A 612 19.79 20.96 3.86
C LYS A 612 21.28 21.13 3.63
N LEU A 613 21.75 22.38 3.47
CA LEU A 613 23.17 22.67 3.30
C LEU A 613 23.99 22.27 4.53
N LEU A 614 23.49 22.58 5.73
CA LEU A 614 24.12 22.24 7.00
C LEU A 614 24.25 20.72 7.16
N VAL A 615 23.17 19.99 6.89
CA VAL A 615 23.12 18.53 6.98
C VAL A 615 24.06 17.86 5.97
N GLY A 616 24.12 18.40 4.74
CA GLY A 616 24.99 17.89 3.69
C GLY A 616 26.48 18.14 3.93
N ARG A 617 26.83 19.25 4.61
CA ARG A 617 28.24 19.60 4.89
C ARG A 617 28.78 19.03 6.20
N THR A 618 27.91 18.60 7.11
CA THR A 618 28.33 18.14 8.43
C THR A 618 28.70 16.66 8.37
N PRO A 619 29.92 16.27 8.80
CA PRO A 619 30.36 14.88 8.80
C PRO A 619 29.54 14.03 9.78
N VAL A 620 29.36 12.74 9.45
CA VAL A 620 28.55 11.77 10.21
C VAL A 620 29.00 11.60 11.66
N SER A 621 30.28 11.85 11.96
CA SER A 621 30.83 11.78 13.32
C SER A 621 30.38 12.93 14.24
N SER A 622 29.64 13.92 13.72
CA SER A 622 29.17 15.06 14.50
C SER A 622 27.97 14.67 15.37
N SER A 623 28.02 15.02 16.66
CA SER A 623 26.90 14.90 17.59
C SER A 623 25.94 16.10 17.53
N ALA A 624 25.91 16.83 16.40
CA ALA A 624 25.03 17.97 16.22
C ALA A 624 23.57 17.55 16.33
N GLU A 625 22.80 18.30 17.12
CA GLU A 625 21.36 18.19 17.14
C GLU A 625 20.73 19.32 16.33
N LEU A 626 19.78 18.98 15.48
CA LEU A 626 19.16 19.86 14.51
C LEU A 626 17.64 19.83 14.64
N THR A 627 17.00 20.92 14.25
CA THR A 627 15.54 21.05 14.18
C THR A 627 15.11 21.46 12.78
N CYS A 628 14.01 20.88 12.30
CA CYS A 628 13.39 21.27 11.04
C CYS A 628 12.23 22.21 11.33
N LYS A 629 12.41 23.51 11.05
CA LYS A 629 11.35 24.53 11.23
C LYS A 629 10.15 24.31 10.31
N LEU A 630 10.38 23.87 9.07
CA LEU A 630 9.31 23.49 8.14
C LEU A 630 8.40 22.40 8.73
N CYS A 631 8.99 21.46 9.48
CA CYS A 631 8.26 20.33 10.04
C CYS A 631 7.89 20.48 11.52
N GLY A 632 8.40 21.50 12.22
CA GLY A 632 8.23 21.67 13.66
C GLY A 632 8.79 20.49 14.46
N THR A 633 9.91 19.89 14.03
CA THR A 633 10.47 18.73 14.74
C THR A 633 11.14 19.15 16.05
N LYS A 634 11.10 18.27 17.06
CA LYS A 634 11.99 18.38 18.23
C LYS A 634 13.46 18.25 17.81
N SER A 635 14.38 18.56 18.70
CA SER A 635 15.82 18.34 18.49
C SER A 635 16.08 16.89 18.11
N MET A 636 16.75 16.65 16.98
CA MET A 636 17.09 15.31 16.50
C MET A 636 18.57 15.24 16.16
N SER A 637 19.18 14.05 16.29
CA SER A 637 20.55 13.85 15.83
C SER A 637 20.67 14.10 14.32
N LEU A 638 21.87 14.46 13.86
CA LEU A 638 22.17 14.65 12.44
C LEU A 638 21.69 13.48 11.57
N HIS A 639 21.92 12.25 12.03
CA HIS A 639 21.47 11.04 11.34
C HIS A 639 19.94 10.98 11.19
N ALA A 640 19.21 11.24 12.27
CA ALA A 640 17.76 11.27 12.24
C ALA A 640 17.21 12.42 11.39
N MET A 641 17.90 13.57 11.37
CA MET A 641 17.55 14.69 10.51
C MET A 641 17.72 14.37 9.02
N ARG A 642 18.76 13.64 8.63
CA ARG A 642 18.94 13.18 7.24
C ARG A 642 17.78 12.31 6.79
N ILE A 643 17.45 11.30 7.59
CA ILE A 643 16.29 10.43 7.36
C ILE A 643 15.01 11.27 7.25
N HIS A 644 14.84 12.26 8.12
CA HIS A 644 13.68 13.15 8.10
C HIS A 644 13.57 13.95 6.79
N LEU A 645 14.66 14.52 6.27
CA LEU A 645 14.64 15.29 5.02
C LEU A 645 14.21 14.46 3.80
N TYR A 646 14.44 13.14 3.84
CA TYR A 646 13.99 12.21 2.79
C TYR A 646 12.57 11.68 3.00
N SER A 647 11.95 11.93 4.15
CA SER A 647 10.57 11.48 4.41
C SER A 647 9.56 12.15 3.48
N ASN A 648 8.53 11.40 3.10
CA ASN A 648 7.39 11.87 2.33
C ASN A 648 6.72 13.07 3.01
N ALA A 649 6.56 13.00 4.33
CA ALA A 649 5.98 14.09 5.14
C ALA A 649 6.77 15.41 5.03
N HIS A 650 8.11 15.34 4.94
CA HIS A 650 8.93 16.53 4.70
C HIS A 650 8.78 17.02 3.26
N ARG A 651 8.95 16.12 2.28
CA ARG A 651 8.89 16.44 0.85
C ARG A 651 7.57 17.07 0.41
N GLU A 652 6.45 16.64 0.99
CA GLU A 652 5.13 17.21 0.73
C GLU A 652 5.00 18.67 1.18
N LYS A 653 5.64 19.03 2.28
CA LYS A 653 5.68 20.43 2.75
C LYS A 653 6.59 21.28 1.86
N GLU A 654 7.65 20.71 1.30
CA GLU A 654 8.49 21.42 0.34
C GLU A 654 7.74 21.77 -0.96
N GLU A 655 6.70 21.01 -1.31
CA GLU A 655 5.85 21.35 -2.45
C GLU A 655 5.14 22.71 -2.26
N ASP A 656 4.92 23.16 -1.01
CA ASP A 656 4.34 24.49 -0.72
C ASP A 656 5.23 25.61 -1.30
N PHE A 657 6.54 25.37 -1.48
CA PHE A 657 7.45 26.34 -2.10
C PHE A 657 7.32 26.42 -3.63
N ARG A 658 6.73 25.42 -4.30
CA ARG A 658 6.63 25.41 -5.78
C ARG A 658 5.74 26.53 -6.31
N GLY A 659 4.73 26.95 -5.54
CA GLY A 659 3.87 28.10 -5.86
C GLY A 659 4.62 29.43 -6.01
N LEU A 660 5.80 29.58 -5.38
CA LEU A 660 6.64 30.79 -5.49
C LEU A 660 7.15 31.04 -6.91
N HIS A 661 7.27 29.99 -7.75
CA HIS A 661 7.78 30.11 -9.12
C HIS A 661 6.69 30.47 -10.16
N LEU A 662 5.43 30.08 -9.95
CA LEU A 662 4.32 30.34 -10.88
C LEU A 662 3.91 31.82 -10.92
N LEU A 663 4.09 32.56 -9.82
CA LEU A 663 3.78 34.00 -9.74
C LEU A 663 4.84 34.90 -10.40
N ARG A 664 6.03 34.38 -10.74
CA ARG A 664 7.06 35.12 -11.50
C ARG A 664 6.62 35.41 -12.95
N LYS A 665 5.80 34.53 -13.56
CA LYS A 665 5.29 34.74 -14.93
C LYS A 665 4.11 35.73 -14.99
N ARG A 666 3.30 35.85 -13.93
CA ARG A 666 2.18 36.81 -13.88
C ARG A 666 2.65 38.28 -13.72
N ARG A 667 3.87 38.53 -13.24
CA ARG A 667 4.40 39.90 -13.07
C ARG A 667 4.83 40.61 -14.37
N LYS A 668 4.88 39.94 -15.52
CA LYS A 668 5.23 40.60 -16.81
C LYS A 668 4.02 41.19 -17.57
N HIS A 669 2.79 40.87 -17.18
CA HIS A 669 1.59 41.48 -17.75
C HIS A 669 0.52 41.68 -16.68
N ARG A 670 0.44 42.88 -16.11
CA ARG A 670 -0.81 43.64 -15.92
C ARG A 670 -0.56 44.98 -15.21
N GLN A 671 -1.13 46.03 -15.80
CA GLN A 671 -1.47 47.32 -15.20
C GLN A 671 -2.57 47.15 -14.12
N PRO A 672 -2.78 48.14 -13.23
CA PRO A 672 -3.74 48.04 -12.14
C PRO A 672 -5.15 48.36 -12.66
N GLU A 673 -6.00 47.36 -12.82
CA GLU A 673 -7.43 47.56 -13.02
C GLU A 673 -8.24 46.62 -12.11
N CYS A 674 -9.17 47.26 -11.41
CA CYS A 674 -10.41 46.82 -10.79
C CYS A 674 -10.44 45.59 -9.84
N VAL A 675 -11.00 45.89 -8.67
CA VAL A 675 -11.66 44.97 -7.72
C VAL A 675 -12.56 44.00 -8.47
N PRO A 676 -12.47 42.67 -8.27
CA PRO A 676 -13.52 41.77 -8.72
C PRO A 676 -14.69 41.82 -7.74
N GLN A 677 -15.86 42.18 -8.27
CA GLN A 677 -17.16 42.00 -7.65
C GLN A 677 -17.45 40.52 -7.36
N ALA A 678 -18.40 40.32 -6.43
CA ALA A 678 -19.19 39.12 -6.12
C ALA A 678 -18.94 37.85 -6.95
N TRP A 679 -18.74 36.74 -6.25
CA TRP A 679 -18.59 35.42 -6.84
C TRP A 679 -19.96 34.91 -7.28
N GLU A 680 -20.32 35.14 -8.54
CA GLU A 680 -21.43 34.45 -9.19
C GLU A 680 -21.00 33.00 -9.51
N TRP A 681 -21.63 32.04 -8.84
CA TRP A 681 -21.74 30.69 -9.41
C TRP A 681 -22.57 30.82 -10.68
N ARG A 682 -22.00 30.46 -11.84
CA ARG A 682 -22.82 30.21 -13.03
C ARG A 682 -23.69 29.00 -12.74
N SER A 683 -24.92 29.26 -12.33
CA SER A 683 -26.04 28.37 -12.59
C SER A 683 -26.08 28.11 -14.09
N VAL A 684 -26.15 26.85 -14.49
CA VAL A 684 -26.77 26.52 -15.77
C VAL A 684 -28.27 26.71 -15.52
N PRO A 685 -28.95 27.67 -16.17
CA PRO A 685 -30.39 27.85 -15.97
C PRO A 685 -31.13 26.58 -16.39
N GLU A 686 -32.22 26.23 -15.70
CA GLU A 686 -33.11 25.11 -16.06
C GLU A 686 -33.61 25.15 -17.52
N GLU A 687 -33.57 26.32 -18.16
CA GLU A 687 -33.95 26.51 -19.56
C GLU A 687 -32.88 26.09 -20.58
N GLU A 688 -31.60 25.97 -20.20
CA GLU A 688 -30.54 25.43 -21.09
C GLU A 688 -30.46 23.88 -21.07
N LEU A 689 -31.23 23.21 -20.21
CA LEU A 689 -31.37 21.75 -20.22
C LEU A 689 -32.49 21.24 -21.13
N LEU A 690 -33.31 22.13 -21.69
CA LEU A 690 -34.49 21.78 -22.51
C LEU A 690 -34.31 21.95 -24.03
N GLU A 691 -33.19 22.46 -24.52
CA GLU A 691 -32.88 22.48 -25.95
C GLU A 691 -31.47 21.96 -26.26
N ILE A 692 -31.26 20.65 -26.06
CA ILE A 692 -30.31 19.91 -26.88
C ILE A 692 -31.12 18.90 -27.69
N SER A 693 -31.39 19.28 -28.95
CA SER A 693 -31.89 18.34 -29.94
C SER A 693 -30.89 17.18 -30.07
N VAL A 694 -31.33 15.99 -29.68
CA VAL A 694 -30.67 14.71 -30.00
C VAL A 694 -30.67 14.56 -31.52
N PRO A 695 -29.52 14.72 -32.18
CA PRO A 695 -28.76 13.53 -32.58
C PRO A 695 -27.23 13.77 -32.62
N ASP A 696 -26.47 13.22 -31.66
CA ASP A 696 -25.07 12.73 -31.85
C ASP A 696 -24.33 12.27 -30.56
N MET A 697 -25.04 11.94 -29.47
CA MET A 697 -24.40 11.38 -28.26
C MET A 697 -24.97 10.02 -27.80
N VAL A 698 -25.32 9.15 -28.75
CA VAL A 698 -25.57 7.72 -28.47
C VAL A 698 -24.40 6.89 -28.99
N GLU A 699 -23.22 7.01 -28.37
CA GLU A 699 -22.17 6.00 -28.58
C GLU A 699 -21.23 5.75 -27.38
N ARG A 700 -21.36 6.46 -26.25
CA ARG A 700 -20.49 6.23 -25.09
C ARG A 700 -21.17 6.48 -23.73
N ALA A 701 -22.14 5.65 -23.38
CA ALA A 701 -22.51 5.36 -21.98
C ALA A 701 -23.63 4.31 -21.95
N VAL A 702 -23.27 3.02 -21.88
CA VAL A 702 -24.17 1.98 -21.39
C VAL A 702 -23.39 1.12 -20.41
N VAL A 703 -23.44 1.50 -19.13
CA VAL A 703 -23.18 0.60 -18.00
C VAL A 703 -24.46 0.63 -17.17
N TYR A 704 -25.29 -0.40 -17.30
CA TYR A 704 -26.38 -0.66 -16.37
C TYR A 704 -25.84 -1.57 -15.25
N PRO A 705 -26.12 -1.24 -13.98
CA PRO A 705 -26.34 -2.24 -12.95
C PRO A 705 -27.79 -2.12 -12.47
N LEU A 706 -28.63 -3.05 -12.90
CA LEU A 706 -29.89 -3.39 -12.22
C LEU A 706 -29.77 -4.88 -11.87
N HIS A 707 -29.15 -5.18 -10.73
CA HIS A 707 -29.25 -6.50 -10.11
C HIS A 707 -30.41 -6.47 -9.12
N ALA A 708 -31.57 -6.95 -9.55
CA ALA A 708 -32.51 -7.55 -8.63
C ALA A 708 -31.99 -8.97 -8.32
N PRO A 709 -31.94 -9.40 -7.04
CA PRO A 709 -31.62 -10.78 -6.71
C PRO A 709 -32.75 -11.68 -7.23
N MET A 710 -32.45 -12.55 -8.21
CA MET A 710 -33.33 -13.68 -8.50
C MET A 710 -33.16 -14.70 -7.38
N GLU A 711 -34.26 -15.04 -6.71
CA GLU A 711 -34.36 -16.23 -5.89
C GLU A 711 -33.93 -17.45 -6.72
N LEU A 712 -32.84 -18.10 -6.30
CA LEU A 712 -32.28 -19.28 -6.95
C LEU A 712 -33.19 -20.49 -6.73
N TYR A 713 -34.08 -20.76 -7.70
CA TYR A 713 -34.61 -22.11 -7.91
C TYR A 713 -33.59 -22.95 -8.69
N PRO A 714 -33.44 -24.26 -8.41
CA PRO A 714 -32.47 -25.11 -9.09
C PRO A 714 -32.88 -25.29 -10.56
N VAL A 715 -32.26 -24.54 -11.47
CA VAL A 715 -32.43 -24.70 -12.92
C VAL A 715 -31.69 -25.96 -13.35
N GLY A 716 -32.41 -26.95 -13.88
CA GLY A 716 -31.85 -28.22 -14.34
C GLY A 716 -30.87 -28.05 -15.50
N ARG A 717 -29.87 -28.94 -15.59
CA ARG A 717 -28.81 -28.95 -16.62
C ARG A 717 -29.34 -28.86 -18.06
N ASP A 718 -30.51 -29.44 -18.33
CA ASP A 718 -31.14 -29.44 -19.65
C ASP A 718 -31.68 -28.05 -20.03
N ALA A 719 -32.26 -27.31 -19.07
CA ALA A 719 -32.70 -25.93 -19.28
C ALA A 719 -31.49 -25.00 -19.53
N LEU A 720 -30.34 -25.30 -18.91
CA LEU A 720 -29.11 -24.56 -19.18
C LEU A 720 -28.61 -24.80 -20.62
N LEU A 721 -28.61 -26.06 -21.09
CA LEU A 721 -28.21 -26.35 -22.47
C LEU A 721 -29.11 -25.68 -23.51
N GLU A 722 -30.41 -25.59 -23.21
CA GLU A 722 -31.40 -24.95 -24.08
C GLU A 722 -31.18 -23.44 -24.18
N LEU A 723 -30.99 -22.75 -23.04
CA LEU A 723 -30.64 -21.32 -22.99
C LEU A 723 -29.35 -20.99 -23.76
N LYS A 724 -28.34 -21.86 -23.71
CA LYS A 724 -27.11 -21.70 -24.49
C LYS A 724 -27.37 -21.80 -25.99
N LYS A 725 -28.16 -22.80 -26.41
CA LYS A 725 -28.53 -22.99 -27.82
C LYS A 725 -29.32 -21.81 -28.35
N GLU A 726 -30.25 -21.27 -27.56
CA GLU A 726 -31.01 -20.07 -27.90
C GLU A 726 -30.11 -18.82 -28.01
N ASN A 727 -29.13 -18.66 -27.12
CA ASN A 727 -28.17 -17.55 -27.19
C ASN A 727 -27.28 -17.62 -28.45
N ASP A 728 -26.79 -18.81 -28.79
CA ASP A 728 -25.98 -19.03 -29.99
C ASP A 728 -26.79 -18.75 -31.27
N GLN A 729 -28.07 -19.17 -31.30
CA GLN A 729 -28.98 -18.85 -32.39
C GLN A 729 -29.27 -17.36 -32.51
N LEU A 730 -29.46 -16.66 -31.39
CA LEU A 730 -29.65 -15.21 -31.36
C LEU A 730 -28.43 -14.47 -31.93
N LYS A 731 -27.21 -14.86 -31.53
CA LYS A 731 -25.97 -14.31 -32.10
C LYS A 731 -25.87 -14.53 -33.61
N LEU A 732 -26.26 -15.72 -34.09
CA LEU A 732 -26.26 -16.05 -35.51
C LEU A 732 -27.30 -15.21 -36.30
N LEU A 733 -28.50 -15.05 -35.74
CA LEU A 733 -29.59 -14.27 -36.32
C LEU A 733 -29.19 -12.79 -36.42
N VAL A 734 -28.64 -12.23 -35.34
CA VAL A 734 -28.18 -10.85 -35.28
C VAL A 734 -27.02 -10.60 -36.25
N GLY A 735 -26.11 -11.57 -36.42
CA GLY A 735 -25.00 -11.48 -37.37
C GLY A 735 -25.42 -11.50 -38.84
N ARG A 736 -26.52 -12.17 -39.19
CA ARG A 736 -27.00 -12.33 -40.58
C ARG A 736 -28.01 -11.28 -41.03
N THR A 737 -28.64 -10.56 -40.10
CA THR A 737 -29.71 -9.62 -40.43
C THR A 737 -29.14 -8.24 -40.83
N PRO A 738 -29.52 -7.67 -41.99
CA PRO A 738 -29.02 -6.36 -42.41
C PRO A 738 -29.48 -5.22 -41.48
N VAL A 739 -28.67 -4.17 -41.36
CA VAL A 739 -28.85 -3.05 -40.40
C VAL A 739 -30.18 -2.30 -40.60
N SER A 740 -30.79 -2.37 -41.78
CA SER A 740 -32.06 -1.72 -42.12
C SER A 740 -33.31 -2.45 -41.63
N SER A 741 -33.18 -3.58 -40.93
CA SER A 741 -34.31 -4.34 -40.40
C SER A 741 -34.88 -3.74 -39.11
N SER A 742 -36.21 -3.54 -39.06
CA SER A 742 -36.95 -3.08 -37.88
C SER A 742 -37.32 -4.21 -36.91
N ALA A 743 -36.64 -5.36 -36.98
CA ALA A 743 -36.91 -6.50 -36.12
C ALA A 743 -36.57 -6.19 -34.65
N GLU A 744 -37.48 -6.54 -33.75
CA GLU A 744 -37.22 -6.52 -32.31
C GLU A 744 -36.88 -7.93 -31.81
N LEU A 745 -35.89 -8.00 -30.92
CA LEU A 745 -35.29 -9.23 -30.42
C LEU A 745 -35.16 -9.18 -28.89
N THR A 746 -35.24 -10.35 -28.25
CA THR A 746 -35.07 -10.50 -26.80
C THR A 746 -33.92 -11.47 -26.50
N CYS A 747 -33.11 -11.15 -25.49
CA CYS A 747 -32.06 -12.04 -25.00
C CYS A 747 -32.54 -12.75 -23.75
N LYS A 748 -32.90 -14.03 -23.87
CA LYS A 748 -33.36 -14.84 -22.74
C LYS A 748 -32.27 -15.09 -21.69
N LEU A 749 -31.00 -15.18 -22.11
CA LEU A 749 -29.86 -15.31 -21.19
C LEU A 749 -29.77 -14.09 -20.24
N CYS A 750 -30.01 -12.90 -20.76
CA CYS A 750 -29.93 -11.66 -19.99
C CYS A 750 -31.26 -11.21 -19.40
N GLY A 751 -32.38 -11.80 -19.82
CA GLY A 751 -33.74 -11.42 -19.42
C GLY A 751 -34.18 -10.07 -19.98
N THR A 752 -33.67 -9.67 -21.15
CA THR A 752 -33.97 -8.34 -21.71
C THR A 752 -35.39 -8.25 -22.28
N LYS A 753 -36.03 -7.09 -22.10
CA LYS A 753 -37.26 -6.72 -22.83
C LYS A 753 -36.94 -6.56 -24.34
N SER A 754 -37.96 -6.56 -25.20
CA SER A 754 -37.84 -6.42 -26.66
C SER A 754 -36.93 -5.23 -27.04
N MET A 755 -35.88 -5.47 -27.82
CA MET A 755 -34.91 -4.45 -28.24
C MET A 755 -34.81 -4.43 -29.77
N SER A 756 -34.56 -3.25 -30.35
CA SER A 756 -34.24 -3.15 -31.78
C SER A 756 -32.98 -3.94 -32.14
N LEU A 757 -32.87 -4.43 -33.38
CA LEU A 757 -31.71 -5.17 -33.89
C LEU A 757 -30.37 -4.46 -33.62
N HIS A 758 -30.33 -3.13 -33.76
CA HIS A 758 -29.12 -2.33 -33.49
C HIS A 758 -28.75 -2.34 -32.00
N ALA A 759 -29.74 -2.17 -31.11
CA ALA A 759 -29.51 -2.23 -29.67
C ALA A 759 -29.13 -3.65 -29.20
N MET A 760 -29.69 -4.69 -29.84
CA MET A 760 -29.32 -6.09 -29.57
C MET A 760 -27.88 -6.41 -29.99
N ARG A 761 -27.37 -5.82 -31.08
CA ARG A 761 -25.94 -5.93 -31.45
C ARG A 761 -25.04 -5.38 -30.35
N ILE A 762 -25.32 -4.16 -29.91
CA ILE A 762 -24.53 -3.51 -28.85
C ILE A 762 -24.62 -4.33 -27.56
N HIS A 763 -25.79 -4.83 -27.21
CA HIS A 763 -26.00 -5.66 -26.02
C HIS A 763 -25.16 -6.95 -26.05
N LEU A 764 -25.14 -7.70 -27.16
CA LEU A 764 -24.39 -8.96 -27.29
C LEU A 764 -22.86 -8.77 -27.18
N TYR A 765 -22.34 -7.58 -27.45
CA TYR A 765 -20.91 -7.25 -27.27
C TYR A 765 -20.60 -6.53 -25.94
N SER A 766 -21.61 -6.30 -25.09
CA SER A 766 -21.43 -5.63 -23.79
C SER A 766 -20.75 -6.54 -22.77
N ASN A 767 -20.03 -5.93 -21.82
CA ASN A 767 -19.40 -6.65 -20.71
C ASN A 767 -20.43 -7.40 -19.85
N ALA A 768 -21.61 -6.81 -19.62
CA ALA A 768 -22.70 -7.43 -18.87
C ALA A 768 -23.26 -8.71 -19.53
N HIS A 769 -23.28 -8.79 -20.87
CA HIS A 769 -23.66 -10.02 -21.56
C HIS A 769 -22.56 -11.09 -21.46
N ARG A 770 -21.29 -10.69 -21.56
CA ARG A 770 -20.14 -11.60 -21.42
C ARG A 770 -20.02 -12.18 -20.02
N GLU A 771 -20.24 -11.39 -18.98
CA GLU A 771 -20.25 -11.87 -17.58
C GLU A 771 -21.33 -12.94 -17.37
N LYS A 772 -22.57 -12.69 -17.84
CA LYS A 772 -23.63 -13.72 -17.77
C LYS A 772 -23.32 -14.98 -18.59
N GLU A 773 -22.57 -14.85 -19.69
CA GLU A 773 -22.14 -16.00 -20.49
C GLU A 773 -20.99 -16.78 -19.82
N GLU A 774 -20.12 -16.11 -19.06
CA GLU A 774 -19.04 -16.70 -18.26
C GLU A 774 -19.58 -17.38 -17.00
N ASP A 775 -20.53 -16.77 -16.29
CA ASP A 775 -21.28 -17.38 -15.17
C ASP A 775 -21.94 -18.70 -15.62
N PHE A 776 -22.47 -18.71 -16.84
CA PHE A 776 -23.07 -19.89 -17.44
C PHE A 776 -22.07 -20.98 -17.81
N ARG A 777 -20.85 -20.60 -18.24
CA ARG A 777 -19.76 -21.55 -18.49
C ARG A 777 -19.25 -22.18 -17.18
N GLY A 778 -19.20 -21.39 -16.10
CA GLY A 778 -18.83 -21.88 -14.77
C GLY A 778 -19.86 -22.83 -14.15
N LEU A 779 -21.14 -22.68 -14.48
CA LEU A 779 -22.21 -23.62 -14.07
C LEU A 779 -22.26 -24.92 -14.91
N GLN A 780 -21.61 -24.95 -16.09
CA GLN A 780 -21.50 -26.16 -16.95
C GLN A 780 -20.29 -27.05 -16.61
N SER A 781 -19.26 -26.50 -15.95
CA SER A 781 -18.06 -27.23 -15.46
C SER A 781 -18.29 -27.81 -14.08
#